data_AF-E9F4C5-F1
#
_entry.id   AF-E9F4C5-F1
#
_cell.length_a   1.000
_cell.length_b   1.000
_cell.length_c   1.000
_cell.angle_alpha   90.00
_cell.angle_beta   90.00
_cell.angle_gamma   90.00
#
_symmetry.space_group_name_H-M   'P 1'
#
loop_
_entity.id
_entity.type
_entity.pdbx_description
1 polymer ?
#
loop_
_entity_poly.entity_id
_entity_poly.type
_entity_poly.pdbx_seq_one_letter_code
_entity_poly.pdbx_strand_id
1 'polypeptide(L)'
;MAASPAASSRRSAASSSASLKRSDDHQPKSPTISVDTLVNHLLVAKRSLSSMNHVLRANELATEARHSHEEMLLLAAQTAFVGNYLRDQNAILVRIRRSLQTTYEWGKRDFKKLIKAMDDVDGALTGTMDMLRDTHVQTLLQPSDRERKSLLDFVDESSVHGMREVMKKSIQDLQTIQQSFDGDLLRLETDIRNLGQRINESYPQKPGDDAHLTPVVLLQSLDDHSSTMAQLLASLTKHFDMCVTAIRTTEGAAALARRKAAEVTQSQSSDGVSISGVIAEQESHMSDLEPKTAEDRAEMLKVVVQDADEVEDVVREIQERLAAMEQEYTSLQEHVDHSKESYFGIISAFALVGQIGDRIDDYVAAEEDFRLRWELEKEAVFGKVREMNEMRDFYEGYASAYGSLVLEVERRRAVDERVQGIWRKAQDSVDKILEADRVSREAFRQDVGEYLPADLWAGMQGPAQKWTVVRINDDDSAAASMLINGLSLASRRLLLTPGSSRSASEVQNQHHTSYITTCRASMRLRDDLILGLSALATAGAAAPEFDWDSISPSTDLRYHDCYAAFKCARLKLPLDWKNSTDLRTVAIAVIKLPAKVPDHDPAFGGPIFTNPGGPGGSGVSFVVEYGHFLRDYVDSPGKKHYDIVSFDPRGIGNSRPLANCFPGAALARDAWMLETRGNGGLNKSPAAISYGLALYDGYGRRCEKADAEGLNGGEIFKYLGTPSVARDMVAMVDSIDELRKTEAARDGPAELKKRNEGDVPRLQYMGFSYGTILGNYFASLFPGRIGRIVLDGVCNADDYATGPGWLTNTVDSDAIVDKFFDGCFHAGPQVCRLARPQDKSASDLRTRFWSWVKQLDEAPVAGVGPQGSSIILTGADIRLVLASAAYTPLKSFIQVAELLDNAMVHGTYDPILAMIESGLGAPLQDACPVANQTAKPNAGSDPQTAVLCGDGEDIRGRKPSWWARYVDKQFAQSAVFGGLWSTVRFPCSGWRFKPNWSFHGPFTSPEPARDREQPQRGQPAAPIMFLTNRLDPVTPLAAARAMARKHPRARVVVQEAMGHCAAVSAYSECTRGIVARYFDTGKLPDGEAVCEAECGPWDEGCARTMLKSSGEDAGEAWLARRFPLGV
;
A
#
# COMPACT_ATOMS: atom_id res chain seq x y z
N MET A 1 27.98 -21.11 -41.21
CA MET A 1 27.54 -22.35 -41.90
C MET A 1 27.55 -22.07 -43.39
N ALA A 2 28.18 -22.94 -44.18
CA ALA A 2 28.36 -22.79 -45.62
C ALA A 2 27.11 -23.24 -46.39
N ALA A 3 26.81 -22.57 -47.52
CA ALA A 3 26.28 -23.18 -48.74
C ALA A 3 26.16 -22.14 -49.88
N SER A 4 26.83 -22.39 -51.00
CA SER A 4 26.54 -21.82 -52.32
C SER A 4 25.38 -22.57 -52.99
N PRO A 5 24.73 -21.97 -54.00
CA PRO A 5 24.60 -22.63 -55.32
C PRO A 5 24.81 -21.63 -56.48
N ALA A 6 25.62 -21.94 -57.51
CA ALA A 6 25.31 -22.70 -58.73
C ALA A 6 24.18 -22.10 -59.60
N ALA A 7 24.54 -21.55 -60.78
CA ALA A 7 23.60 -21.19 -61.84
C ALA A 7 24.08 -21.71 -63.21
N SER A 8 23.16 -22.38 -63.90
CA SER A 8 23.34 -23.20 -65.09
C SER A 8 23.11 -22.44 -66.40
N SER A 9 23.81 -22.87 -67.44
CA SER A 9 23.55 -22.58 -68.85
C SER A 9 22.17 -23.04 -69.34
N ARG A 10 21.47 -22.22 -70.12
CA ARG A 10 20.56 -22.68 -71.20
C ARG A 10 20.55 -21.71 -72.39
N ARG A 11 20.68 -22.31 -73.57
CA ARG A 11 20.52 -21.74 -74.93
C ARG A 11 19.06 -21.84 -75.40
N SER A 12 18.66 -20.90 -76.24
CA SER A 12 17.65 -21.00 -77.34
C SER A 12 17.69 -19.66 -78.10
N ALA A 13 17.94 -19.46 -79.40
CA ALA A 13 17.80 -20.16 -80.69
C ALA A 13 16.70 -19.51 -81.58
N ALA A 14 17.09 -19.22 -82.84
CA ALA A 14 16.30 -18.86 -84.04
C ALA A 14 15.78 -17.40 -84.13
N SER A 15 15.75 -16.70 -85.28
CA SER A 15 16.09 -16.96 -86.69
C SER A 15 16.13 -15.57 -87.39
N SER A 16 16.99 -15.29 -88.38
CA SER A 16 16.58 -15.43 -89.78
C SER A 16 17.76 -15.25 -90.74
N SER A 17 17.61 -15.95 -91.87
CA SER A 17 18.56 -16.26 -92.93
C SER A 17 18.53 -15.28 -94.09
N ALA A 18 19.69 -14.97 -94.70
CA ALA A 18 19.79 -14.67 -96.13
C ALA A 18 21.19 -15.00 -96.70
N SER A 19 21.21 -16.10 -97.45
CA SER A 19 22.06 -16.51 -98.59
C SER A 19 23.46 -15.93 -98.82
N LEU A 20 24.41 -16.87 -98.82
CA LEU A 20 25.63 -16.85 -99.65
C LEU A 20 25.29 -16.96 -101.14
N LYS A 21 25.82 -16.04 -101.96
CA LYS A 21 26.17 -16.27 -103.37
C LYS A 21 27.63 -15.90 -103.55
N ARG A 22 28.42 -16.81 -104.13
CA ARG A 22 29.85 -16.64 -104.42
C ARG A 22 30.02 -16.35 -105.91
N SER A 23 30.84 -15.32 -106.16
CA SER A 23 31.66 -15.05 -107.36
C SER A 23 30.98 -14.92 -108.72
N ASP A 24 31.01 -13.70 -109.27
CA ASP A 24 31.59 -13.48 -110.59
C ASP A 24 32.35 -12.14 -110.63
N ASP A 25 33.50 -12.20 -111.30
CA ASP A 25 34.43 -11.17 -111.76
C ASP A 25 34.08 -9.69 -111.53
N HIS A 26 34.86 -9.03 -110.67
CA HIS A 26 35.48 -7.71 -110.91
C HIS A 26 36.32 -7.34 -109.69
N GLN A 27 37.63 -7.08 -109.87
CA GLN A 27 38.43 -6.37 -108.88
C GLN A 27 37.80 -5.00 -108.60
N PRO A 28 37.36 -4.67 -107.38
CA PRO A 28 37.20 -3.29 -106.97
C PRO A 28 38.53 -2.84 -106.37
N LYS A 29 39.12 -1.81 -106.97
CA LYS A 29 40.19 -1.02 -106.37
C LYS A 29 39.82 -0.71 -104.92
N SER A 30 40.77 -0.88 -103.99
CA SER A 30 40.66 -0.40 -102.62
C SER A 30 40.08 1.02 -102.63
N PRO A 31 38.99 1.32 -101.90
CA PRO A 31 38.46 2.67 -101.88
C PRO A 31 39.52 3.57 -101.23
N THR A 32 40.20 4.38 -102.04
CA THR A 32 41.06 5.44 -101.54
C THR A 32 40.15 6.50 -100.93
N ILE A 33 39.94 6.41 -99.62
CA ILE A 33 39.19 7.42 -98.87
C ILE A 33 39.98 8.73 -98.98
N SER A 34 39.29 9.81 -99.37
CA SER A 34 39.95 11.10 -99.51
C SER A 34 40.42 11.60 -98.14
N VAL A 35 41.59 12.24 -98.12
CA VAL A 35 42.14 12.83 -96.90
C VAL A 35 41.18 13.88 -96.31
N ASP A 36 40.44 14.61 -97.17
CA ASP A 36 39.39 15.54 -96.75
C ASP A 36 38.22 14.87 -96.00
N THR A 37 37.80 13.69 -96.45
CA THR A 37 36.72 12.90 -95.81
C THR A 37 37.13 12.45 -94.41
N LEU A 38 38.34 11.90 -94.25
CA LEU A 38 38.86 11.49 -92.94
C LEU A 38 39.00 12.66 -91.97
N VAL A 39 39.47 13.81 -92.45
CA VAL A 39 39.58 15.02 -91.62
C VAL A 39 38.20 15.52 -91.20
N ASN A 40 37.20 15.46 -92.08
CA ASN A 40 35.83 15.81 -91.73
C ASN A 40 35.23 14.86 -90.68
N HIS A 41 35.43 13.54 -90.81
CA HIS A 41 35.00 12.57 -89.79
C HIS A 41 35.67 12.82 -88.44
N LEU A 42 36.96 13.16 -88.40
CA LEU A 42 37.65 13.56 -87.17
C LEU A 42 37.03 14.82 -86.54
N LEU A 43 36.64 15.81 -87.35
CA LEU A 43 36.00 17.03 -86.85
C LEU A 43 34.59 16.77 -86.29
N VAL A 44 33.81 15.88 -86.92
CA VAL A 44 32.49 15.44 -86.42
C VAL A 44 32.65 14.63 -85.14
N ALA A 45 33.58 13.68 -85.11
CA ALA A 45 33.91 12.89 -83.92
C ALA A 45 34.42 13.76 -82.76
N LYS A 46 35.14 14.86 -83.03
CA LYS A 46 35.49 15.81 -81.97
C LYS A 46 34.27 16.53 -81.42
N ARG A 47 33.40 17.05 -82.30
CA ARG A 47 32.20 17.78 -81.89
C ARG A 47 31.28 16.90 -81.07
N SER A 48 31.16 15.62 -81.40
CA SER A 48 30.34 14.67 -80.63
C SER A 48 30.84 14.47 -79.20
N LEU A 49 32.13 14.66 -78.90
CA LEU A 49 32.66 14.61 -77.52
C LEU A 49 32.12 15.72 -76.61
N SER A 50 31.54 16.80 -77.17
CA SER A 50 30.82 17.80 -76.36
C SER A 50 29.60 17.19 -75.62
N SER A 51 29.11 16.03 -76.07
CA SER A 51 28.09 15.24 -75.37
C SER A 51 28.51 14.78 -73.97
N MET A 52 29.80 14.86 -73.63
CA MET A 52 30.30 14.66 -72.26
C MET A 52 29.58 15.53 -71.23
N ASN A 53 29.17 16.75 -71.60
CA ASN A 53 28.40 17.63 -70.71
C ASN A 53 27.00 17.05 -70.39
N HIS A 54 26.36 16.40 -71.36
CA HIS A 54 25.07 15.72 -71.16
C HIS A 54 25.23 14.49 -70.25
N VAL A 55 26.31 13.73 -70.40
CA VAL A 55 26.62 12.58 -69.53
C VAL A 55 26.97 13.01 -68.11
N LEU A 56 27.71 14.11 -67.95
CA LEU A 56 27.97 14.72 -66.64
C LEU A 56 26.66 15.11 -65.95
N ARG A 57 25.75 15.79 -66.66
CA ARG A 57 24.43 16.16 -66.13
C ARG A 57 23.58 14.94 -65.76
N ALA A 58 23.58 13.89 -66.58
CA ALA A 58 22.90 12.63 -66.27
C ALA A 58 23.46 11.97 -65.00
N ASN A 59 24.79 11.98 -64.82
CA ASN A 59 25.42 11.46 -63.61
C ASN A 59 25.08 12.29 -62.36
N GLU A 60 24.99 13.62 -62.48
CA GLU A 60 24.49 14.49 -61.42
C GLU A 60 23.06 14.13 -61.04
N LEU A 61 22.14 14.05 -62.01
CA LEU A 61 20.73 13.70 -61.79
C LEU A 61 20.57 12.33 -61.12
N ALA A 62 21.30 11.31 -61.59
CA ALA A 62 21.26 9.98 -60.96
C ALA A 62 21.80 10.01 -59.52
N THR A 63 22.84 10.81 -59.25
CA THR A 63 23.42 10.96 -57.91
C THR A 63 22.46 11.70 -56.96
N GLU A 64 21.87 12.81 -57.42
CA GLU A 64 20.85 13.54 -56.66
C GLU A 64 19.60 12.69 -56.41
N ALA A 65 19.16 11.92 -57.40
CA ALA A 65 18.03 11.00 -57.27
C ALA A 65 18.24 9.95 -56.18
N ARG A 66 19.44 9.35 -56.08
CA ARG A 66 19.77 8.41 -55.00
C ARG A 66 19.66 9.09 -53.63
N HIS A 67 20.21 10.29 -53.49
CA HIS A 67 20.15 11.05 -52.24
C HIS A 67 18.71 11.42 -51.85
N SER A 68 17.92 11.94 -52.80
CA SER A 68 16.51 12.27 -52.58
C SER A 68 15.67 11.03 -52.24
N HIS A 69 15.97 9.87 -52.84
CA HIS A 69 15.32 8.61 -52.49
C HIS A 69 15.68 8.13 -51.07
N GLU A 70 16.95 8.26 -50.65
CA GLU A 70 17.38 7.96 -49.28
C GLU A 70 16.67 8.86 -48.25
N GLU A 71 16.59 10.17 -48.52
CA GLU A 71 15.86 11.13 -47.68
C GLU A 71 14.38 10.75 -47.57
N MET A 72 13.73 10.43 -48.68
CA MET A 72 12.34 9.98 -48.72
C MET A 72 12.13 8.69 -47.91
N LEU A 73 13.01 7.69 -48.02
CA LEU A 73 12.90 6.45 -47.24
C LEU A 73 13.05 6.70 -45.73
N LEU A 74 13.99 7.57 -45.33
CA LEU A 74 14.17 7.97 -43.94
C LEU A 74 12.92 8.66 -43.39
N LEU A 75 12.39 9.65 -44.13
CA LEU A 75 11.17 10.35 -43.74
C LEU A 75 9.96 9.43 -43.68
N ALA A 76 9.80 8.50 -44.64
CA ALA A 76 8.73 7.51 -44.63
C ALA A 76 8.83 6.56 -43.42
N ALA A 77 10.05 6.08 -43.10
CA ALA A 77 10.28 5.22 -41.94
C ALA A 77 9.99 5.96 -40.62
N GLN A 78 10.44 7.20 -40.48
CA GLN A 78 10.15 8.04 -39.32
C GLN A 78 8.65 8.32 -39.19
N THR A 79 7.98 8.66 -40.30
CA THR A 79 6.53 8.89 -40.36
C THR A 79 5.75 7.66 -39.91
N ALA A 80 6.13 6.48 -40.39
CA ALA A 80 5.50 5.22 -39.99
C ALA A 80 5.74 4.89 -38.51
N PHE A 81 6.96 5.06 -38.02
CA PHE A 81 7.33 4.80 -36.62
C PHE A 81 6.54 5.72 -35.67
N VAL A 82 6.61 7.03 -35.89
CA VAL A 82 5.90 8.02 -35.06
C VAL A 82 4.39 7.84 -35.23
N GLY A 83 3.91 7.56 -36.44
CA GLY A 83 2.51 7.26 -36.71
C GLY A 83 1.95 6.07 -35.92
N ASN A 84 2.69 4.97 -35.82
CA ASN A 84 2.32 3.84 -34.98
C ASN A 84 2.26 4.24 -33.51
N TYR A 85 3.29 4.94 -33.03
CA TYR A 85 3.33 5.48 -31.66
C TYR A 85 2.11 6.36 -31.37
N LEU A 86 1.73 7.28 -32.27
CA LEU A 86 0.57 8.16 -32.09
C LEU A 86 -0.75 7.38 -32.02
N ARG A 87 -0.91 6.31 -32.80
CA ARG A 87 -2.10 5.45 -32.72
C ARG A 87 -2.16 4.70 -31.39
N ASP A 88 -1.02 4.22 -30.89
CA ASP A 88 -0.93 3.58 -29.58
C ASP A 88 -1.24 4.56 -28.45
N GLN A 89 -0.68 5.78 -28.50
CA GLN A 89 -0.99 6.84 -27.53
C GLN A 89 -2.47 7.23 -27.56
N ASN A 90 -3.06 7.38 -28.75
CA ASN A 90 -4.49 7.66 -28.88
C ASN A 90 -5.35 6.52 -28.29
N ALA A 91 -4.94 5.25 -28.47
CA ALA A 91 -5.62 4.11 -27.87
C ALA A 91 -5.51 4.11 -26.33
N ILE A 92 -4.37 4.50 -25.78
CA ILE A 92 -4.17 4.67 -24.33
C ILE A 92 -5.06 5.79 -23.79
N LEU A 93 -5.09 6.96 -24.43
CA LEU A 93 -5.96 8.07 -24.03
C LEU A 93 -7.45 7.68 -24.03
N VAL A 94 -7.89 6.90 -25.02
CA VAL A 94 -9.25 6.34 -25.07
C VAL A 94 -9.54 5.40 -23.90
N ARG A 95 -8.55 4.61 -23.44
CA ARG A 95 -8.68 3.74 -22.26
C ARG A 95 -8.76 4.57 -20.97
N ILE A 96 -7.92 5.59 -20.83
CA ILE A 96 -7.94 6.52 -19.67
C ILE A 96 -9.33 7.17 -19.58
N ARG A 97 -9.82 7.75 -20.68
CA ARG A 97 -11.18 8.32 -20.75
C ARG A 97 -12.24 7.31 -20.31
N ARG A 98 -12.16 6.05 -20.76
CA ARG A 98 -13.14 5.01 -20.37
C ARG A 98 -13.10 4.74 -18.87
N SER A 99 -11.91 4.77 -18.26
CA SER A 99 -11.76 4.67 -16.80
C SER A 99 -12.46 5.82 -16.09
N LEU A 100 -12.15 7.06 -16.46
CA LEU A 100 -12.74 8.28 -15.90
C LEU A 100 -14.28 8.30 -16.04
N GLN A 101 -14.79 7.92 -17.21
CA GLN A 101 -16.23 7.76 -17.44
C GLN A 101 -16.87 6.72 -16.50
N THR A 102 -16.17 5.63 -16.21
CA THR A 102 -16.69 4.59 -15.31
C THR A 102 -16.86 5.13 -13.89
N THR A 103 -15.93 5.97 -13.43
CA THR A 103 -15.99 6.67 -12.14
C THR A 103 -17.14 7.69 -12.11
N TYR A 104 -17.30 8.49 -13.16
CA TYR A 104 -18.43 9.41 -13.27
C TYR A 104 -19.80 8.67 -13.23
N GLU A 105 -19.93 7.57 -13.98
CA GLU A 105 -21.15 6.75 -14.00
C GLU A 105 -21.39 6.04 -12.66
N TRP A 106 -20.34 5.67 -11.94
CA TRP A 106 -20.46 5.19 -10.56
C TRP A 106 -21.03 6.28 -9.66
N GLY A 107 -20.49 7.50 -9.70
CA GLY A 107 -20.98 8.63 -8.91
C GLY A 107 -22.46 8.92 -9.18
N LYS A 108 -22.88 8.92 -10.47
CA LYS A 108 -24.29 9.03 -10.86
C LYS A 108 -25.19 7.98 -10.22
N ARG A 109 -24.75 6.71 -10.20
CA ARG A 109 -25.54 5.62 -9.60
C ARG A 109 -25.59 5.73 -8.10
N ASP A 110 -24.49 6.11 -7.47
CA ASP A 110 -24.39 6.27 -6.03
C ASP A 110 -25.26 7.45 -5.55
N PHE A 111 -25.25 8.56 -6.28
CA PHE A 111 -26.11 9.72 -6.03
C PHE A 111 -27.60 9.33 -5.96
N LYS A 112 -28.06 8.57 -6.96
CA LYS A 112 -29.46 8.11 -7.01
C LYS A 112 -29.83 7.25 -5.81
N LYS A 113 -28.89 6.42 -5.32
CA LYS A 113 -29.11 5.61 -4.13
C LYS A 113 -29.17 6.48 -2.87
N LEU A 114 -28.29 7.47 -2.78
CA LEU A 114 -28.22 8.40 -1.66
C LEU A 114 -29.51 9.21 -1.54
N ILE A 115 -29.98 9.82 -2.64
CA ILE A 115 -31.25 10.55 -2.69
C ILE A 115 -32.41 9.67 -2.23
N LYS A 116 -32.49 8.43 -2.73
CA LYS A 116 -33.54 7.49 -2.30
C LYS A 116 -33.50 7.22 -0.80
N ALA A 117 -32.31 6.98 -0.23
CA ALA A 117 -32.18 6.74 1.20
C ALA A 117 -32.59 7.96 2.05
N MET A 118 -32.31 9.16 1.56
CA MET A 118 -32.72 10.40 2.20
C MET A 118 -34.24 10.58 2.16
N ASP A 119 -34.85 10.37 0.98
CA ASP A 119 -36.31 10.44 0.80
C ASP A 119 -37.04 9.41 1.70
N ASP A 120 -36.48 8.19 1.83
CA ASP A 120 -37.04 7.14 2.68
C ASP A 120 -37.03 7.55 4.17
N VAL A 121 -35.95 8.19 4.64
CA VAL A 121 -35.81 8.63 6.04
C VAL A 121 -36.65 9.88 6.32
N ASP A 122 -36.70 10.84 5.39
CA ASP A 122 -37.56 12.01 5.51
C ASP A 122 -39.05 11.63 5.49
N GLY A 123 -39.42 10.64 4.66
CA GLY A 123 -40.77 10.07 4.63
C GLY A 123 -41.14 9.40 5.95
N ALA A 124 -40.22 8.63 6.55
CA ALA A 124 -40.45 8.02 7.85
C ALA A 124 -40.62 9.05 8.97
N LEU A 125 -39.74 10.06 9.02
CA LEU A 125 -39.84 11.15 10.01
C LEU A 125 -41.14 11.95 9.85
N THR A 126 -41.57 12.22 8.62
CA THR A 126 -42.86 12.86 8.33
C THR A 126 -44.01 12.02 8.87
N GLY A 127 -43.99 10.70 8.67
CA GLY A 127 -44.98 9.78 9.22
C GLY A 127 -45.05 9.83 10.75
N THR A 128 -43.90 9.93 11.43
CA THR A 128 -43.86 10.09 12.89
C THR A 128 -44.43 11.45 13.34
N MET A 129 -44.15 12.53 12.61
CA MET A 129 -44.74 13.85 12.89
C MET A 129 -46.26 13.86 12.74
N ASP A 130 -46.78 13.22 11.69
CA ASP A 130 -48.22 13.07 11.50
C ASP A 130 -48.86 12.23 12.62
N MET A 131 -48.20 11.15 13.06
CA MET A 131 -48.64 10.36 14.21
C MET A 131 -48.74 11.19 15.49
N LEU A 132 -47.75 12.06 15.77
CA LEU A 132 -47.78 12.96 16.93
C LEU A 132 -48.90 14.00 16.82
N ARG A 133 -49.19 14.48 15.61
CA ARG A 133 -50.29 15.42 15.33
C ARG A 133 -51.65 14.77 15.61
N ASP A 134 -51.82 13.51 15.21
CA ASP A 134 -53.07 12.76 15.37
C ASP A 134 -53.29 12.26 16.81
N THR A 135 -52.22 12.18 17.60
CA THR A 135 -52.29 11.72 19.00
C THR A 135 -52.68 12.85 19.94
N HIS A 136 -53.94 12.84 20.39
CA HIS A 136 -54.50 13.87 21.27
C HIS A 136 -54.21 13.58 22.74
N VAL A 137 -53.89 14.63 23.51
CA VAL A 137 -53.65 14.51 24.94
C VAL A 137 -54.99 14.28 25.68
N GLN A 138 -55.02 13.25 26.55
CA GLN A 138 -56.19 12.91 27.36
C GLN A 138 -56.64 14.07 28.26
N THR A 139 -57.96 14.23 28.37
CA THR A 139 -58.63 15.29 29.15
C THR A 139 -58.31 15.29 30.64
N LEU A 140 -57.92 14.15 31.21
CA LEU A 140 -57.50 14.03 32.63
C LEU A 140 -56.17 14.74 32.93
N LEU A 141 -55.33 14.94 31.90
CA LEU A 141 -54.02 15.58 32.00
C LEU A 141 -54.06 17.08 31.65
N GLN A 142 -55.23 17.60 31.29
CA GLN A 142 -55.43 18.99 30.91
C GLN A 142 -56.46 19.69 31.83
N PRO A 143 -56.22 20.95 32.23
CA PRO A 143 -57.23 21.75 32.91
C PRO A 143 -58.48 21.92 32.04
N SER A 144 -59.66 21.95 32.65
CA SER A 144 -60.97 21.90 31.96
C SER A 144 -61.30 23.08 31.03
N ASP A 145 -60.44 24.09 30.94
CA ASP A 145 -60.68 25.40 30.30
C ASP A 145 -59.75 25.73 29.10
N ARG A 146 -59.09 24.74 28.45
CA ARG A 146 -58.24 24.99 27.25
C ARG A 146 -58.51 24.04 26.08
N GLU A 147 -58.19 24.52 24.87
CA GLU A 147 -58.26 23.76 23.62
C GLU A 147 -57.48 22.43 23.68
N ARG A 148 -58.02 21.39 23.04
CA ARG A 148 -57.40 20.06 22.99
C ARG A 148 -56.09 20.12 22.21
N LYS A 149 -54.97 19.93 22.91
CA LYS A 149 -53.64 19.84 22.30
C LYS A 149 -53.30 18.41 21.84
N SER A 150 -52.58 18.31 20.74
CA SER A 150 -51.90 17.10 20.25
C SER A 150 -50.53 16.95 20.91
N LEU A 151 -49.89 15.79 20.75
CA LEU A 151 -48.51 15.59 21.21
C LEU A 151 -47.51 16.45 20.42
N LEU A 152 -47.80 16.75 19.15
CA LEU A 152 -46.96 17.60 18.31
C LEU A 152 -46.86 19.04 18.85
N ASP A 153 -47.90 19.57 19.50
CA ASP A 153 -47.90 20.93 20.08
C ASP A 153 -46.87 21.15 21.20
N PHE A 154 -46.18 20.08 21.63
CA PHE A 154 -45.12 20.09 22.63
C PHE A 154 -43.73 19.78 22.04
N VAL A 155 -43.63 19.64 20.72
CA VAL A 155 -42.40 19.34 19.98
C VAL A 155 -41.91 20.59 19.24
N ASP A 156 -40.58 20.76 19.16
CA ASP A 156 -39.95 21.85 18.42
C ASP A 156 -39.67 21.46 16.96
N GLU A 157 -40.56 21.88 16.06
CA GLU A 157 -40.47 21.63 14.61
C GLU A 157 -39.32 22.38 13.92
N SER A 158 -38.69 23.37 14.58
CA SER A 158 -37.62 24.17 13.96
C SER A 158 -36.37 23.33 13.64
N SER A 159 -36.09 22.32 14.47
CA SER A 159 -35.00 21.36 14.30
C SER A 159 -35.14 20.53 13.01
N VAL A 160 -36.35 20.06 12.71
CA VAL A 160 -36.68 19.27 11.51
C VAL A 160 -36.57 20.11 10.25
N HIS A 161 -37.06 21.35 10.28
CA HIS A 161 -36.92 22.29 9.17
C HIS A 161 -35.45 22.66 8.89
N GLY A 162 -34.66 22.92 9.94
CA GLY A 162 -33.24 23.20 9.80
C GLY A 162 -32.49 22.03 9.14
N MET A 163 -32.82 20.80 9.50
CA MET A 163 -32.21 19.60 8.92
C MET A 163 -32.49 19.46 7.42
N ARG A 164 -33.74 19.70 7.00
CA ARG A 164 -34.16 19.65 5.59
C ARG A 164 -33.42 20.67 4.72
N GLU A 165 -33.22 21.89 5.22
CA GLU A 165 -32.48 22.92 4.48
C GLU A 165 -30.98 22.61 4.35
N VAL A 166 -30.34 22.10 5.41
CA VAL A 166 -28.93 21.67 5.36
C VAL A 166 -28.74 20.53 4.36
N MET A 167 -29.69 19.60 4.33
CA MET A 167 -29.67 18.47 3.42
C MET A 167 -29.82 18.88 1.95
N LYS A 168 -30.71 19.84 1.68
CA LYS A 168 -30.89 20.44 0.34
C LYS A 168 -29.60 21.10 -0.15
N LYS A 169 -28.87 21.77 0.74
CA LYS A 169 -27.55 22.35 0.43
C LYS A 169 -26.53 21.27 0.07
N SER A 170 -26.47 20.18 0.84
CA SER A 170 -25.55 19.06 0.60
C SER A 170 -25.81 18.38 -0.75
N ILE A 171 -27.07 18.25 -1.16
CA ILE A 171 -27.46 17.76 -2.50
C ILE A 171 -26.93 18.69 -3.61
N GLN A 172 -27.01 20.01 -3.41
CA GLN A 172 -26.56 20.99 -4.38
C GLN A 172 -25.03 21.00 -4.53
N ASP A 173 -24.31 20.79 -3.44
CA ASP A 173 -22.85 20.69 -3.42
C ASP A 173 -22.40 19.42 -4.17
N LEU A 174 -23.04 18.27 -3.93
CA LEU A 174 -22.81 17.02 -4.68
C LEU A 174 -23.08 17.17 -6.20
N GLN A 175 -24.14 17.88 -6.58
CA GLN A 175 -24.44 18.17 -7.99
C GLN A 175 -23.36 19.04 -8.64
N THR A 176 -22.82 20.01 -7.90
CA THR A 176 -21.77 20.92 -8.39
C THR A 176 -20.47 20.16 -8.64
N ILE A 177 -20.08 19.28 -7.71
CA ILE A 177 -18.92 18.38 -7.85
C ILE A 177 -19.05 17.52 -9.11
N GLN A 178 -20.24 16.95 -9.32
CA GLN A 178 -20.52 16.12 -10.49
C GLN A 178 -20.46 16.90 -11.82
N GLN A 179 -20.99 18.13 -11.87
CA GLN A 179 -20.95 18.97 -13.07
C GLN A 179 -19.53 19.39 -13.44
N SER A 180 -18.68 19.66 -12.44
CA SER A 180 -17.27 19.99 -12.68
C SER A 180 -16.54 18.85 -13.39
N PHE A 181 -16.66 17.63 -12.87
CA PHE A 181 -15.99 16.46 -13.43
C PHE A 181 -16.48 16.09 -14.84
N ASP A 182 -17.77 16.29 -15.12
CA ASP A 182 -18.34 16.13 -16.47
C ASP A 182 -17.68 17.09 -17.49
N GLY A 183 -17.40 18.32 -17.05
CA GLY A 183 -16.71 19.32 -17.88
C GLY A 183 -15.28 18.92 -18.27
N ASP A 184 -14.54 18.33 -17.34
CA ASP A 184 -13.17 17.86 -17.59
C ASP A 184 -13.15 16.63 -18.49
N LEU A 185 -14.11 15.73 -18.32
CA LEU A 185 -14.27 14.58 -19.21
C LEU A 185 -14.56 15.00 -20.66
N LEU A 186 -15.40 16.01 -20.87
CA LEU A 186 -15.71 16.56 -22.20
C LEU A 186 -14.50 17.21 -22.87
N ARG A 187 -13.62 17.86 -22.09
CA ARG A 187 -12.37 18.43 -22.60
C ARG A 187 -11.42 17.33 -23.07
N LEU A 188 -11.24 16.27 -22.28
CA LEU A 188 -10.44 15.11 -22.68
C LEU A 188 -11.00 14.43 -23.94
N GLU A 189 -12.32 14.32 -24.07
CA GLU A 189 -12.95 13.80 -25.30
C GLU A 189 -12.67 14.65 -26.53
N THR A 190 -12.62 15.97 -26.36
CA THR A 190 -12.30 16.91 -27.43
C THR A 190 -10.83 16.80 -27.83
N ASP A 191 -9.92 16.67 -26.87
CA ASP A 191 -8.49 16.44 -27.08
C ASP A 191 -8.22 15.15 -27.88
N ILE A 192 -8.83 14.03 -27.47
CA ILE A 192 -8.72 12.73 -28.17
C ILE A 192 -9.23 12.82 -29.61
N ARG A 193 -10.37 13.51 -29.81
CA ARG A 193 -10.97 13.66 -31.14
C ARG A 193 -10.08 14.49 -32.07
N ASN A 194 -9.57 15.60 -31.56
CA ASN A 194 -8.67 16.49 -32.32
C ASN A 194 -7.38 15.77 -32.70
N LEU A 195 -6.81 14.97 -31.79
CA LEU A 195 -5.65 14.13 -32.08
C LEU A 195 -5.94 13.10 -33.16
N GLY A 196 -7.06 12.38 -33.04
CA GLY A 196 -7.48 11.40 -34.05
C GLY A 196 -7.69 12.01 -35.44
N GLN A 197 -8.29 13.20 -35.51
CA GLN A 197 -8.45 13.94 -36.75
C GLN A 197 -7.10 14.34 -37.36
N ARG A 198 -6.19 14.91 -36.56
CA ARG A 198 -4.85 15.31 -37.01
C ARG A 198 -4.03 14.13 -37.55
N ILE A 199 -4.11 12.98 -36.88
CA ILE A 199 -3.45 11.74 -37.32
C ILE A 199 -3.99 11.31 -38.69
N ASN A 200 -5.31 11.34 -38.89
CA ASN A 200 -5.93 10.93 -40.15
C ASN A 200 -5.62 11.90 -41.31
N GLU A 201 -5.60 13.21 -41.06
CA GLU A 201 -5.23 14.23 -42.05
C GLU A 201 -3.76 14.13 -42.47
N SER A 202 -2.89 13.56 -41.62
CA SER A 202 -1.46 13.39 -41.89
C SER A 202 -1.13 12.21 -42.83
N TYR A 203 -2.14 11.42 -43.21
CA TYR A 203 -2.04 10.38 -44.24
C TYR A 203 -3.02 10.73 -45.37
N PRO A 204 -2.62 11.55 -46.35
CA PRO A 204 -3.47 11.82 -47.50
C PRO A 204 -3.80 10.49 -48.21
N GLN A 205 -4.98 10.40 -48.81
CA GLN A 205 -5.34 9.22 -49.61
C GLN A 205 -4.29 8.96 -50.69
N LYS A 206 -4.05 7.66 -50.97
CA LYS A 206 -3.23 7.19 -52.09
C LYS A 206 -3.49 8.06 -53.32
N PRO A 207 -2.44 8.48 -54.05
CA PRO A 207 -2.62 9.05 -55.38
C PRO A 207 -3.53 8.09 -56.17
N GLY A 208 -4.53 8.63 -56.87
CA GLY A 208 -5.38 7.85 -57.76
C GLY A 208 -4.53 7.03 -58.73
N ASP A 209 -5.11 5.96 -59.28
CA ASP A 209 -4.50 4.91 -60.11
C ASP A 209 -3.67 5.36 -61.35
N ASP A 210 -3.39 6.66 -61.52
CA ASP A 210 -2.67 7.25 -62.65
C ASP A 210 -1.21 7.69 -62.34
N ALA A 211 -0.64 7.37 -61.17
CA ALA A 211 0.78 7.66 -60.88
C ALA A 211 1.70 6.55 -61.44
N HIS A 212 2.25 6.83 -62.63
CA HIS A 212 3.21 5.99 -63.33
C HIS A 212 4.52 5.82 -62.54
N LEU A 213 4.86 4.55 -62.25
CA LEU A 213 6.13 4.03 -61.68
C LEU A 213 6.39 4.32 -60.19
N THR A 214 6.79 3.29 -59.45
CA THR A 214 7.20 3.45 -58.04
C THR A 214 8.57 4.13 -57.93
N PRO A 215 8.90 4.84 -56.83
CA PRO A 215 10.18 5.53 -56.67
C PRO A 215 11.43 4.66 -56.90
N VAL A 216 11.36 3.37 -56.57
CA VAL A 216 12.46 2.41 -56.83
C VAL A 216 12.63 2.14 -58.32
N VAL A 217 11.53 2.09 -59.07
CA VAL A 217 11.55 1.88 -60.53
C VAL A 217 12.07 3.13 -61.23
N LEU A 218 11.69 4.33 -60.78
CA LEU A 218 12.27 5.59 -61.28
C LEU A 218 13.78 5.65 -61.03
N LEU A 219 14.26 5.25 -59.86
CA LEU A 219 15.69 5.23 -59.55
C LEU A 219 16.47 4.24 -60.42
N GLN A 220 15.91 3.04 -60.63
CA GLN A 220 16.50 2.03 -61.51
C GLN A 220 16.58 2.52 -62.97
N SER A 221 15.54 3.22 -63.43
CA SER A 221 15.49 3.81 -64.78
C SER A 221 16.58 4.89 -64.94
N LEU A 222 16.70 5.81 -63.98
CA LEU A 222 17.74 6.85 -63.97
C LEU A 222 19.17 6.27 -63.98
N ASP A 223 19.41 5.20 -63.22
CA ASP A 223 20.70 4.50 -63.21
C ASP A 223 20.99 3.80 -64.54
N ASP A 224 19.99 3.19 -65.17
CA ASP A 224 20.11 2.54 -66.48
C ASP A 224 20.37 3.57 -67.60
N HIS A 225 19.66 4.69 -67.59
CA HIS A 225 19.90 5.80 -68.51
C HIS A 225 21.31 6.38 -68.36
N SER A 226 21.76 6.66 -67.13
CA SER A 226 23.12 7.16 -66.85
C SER A 226 24.22 6.18 -67.30
N SER A 227 24.07 4.89 -66.97
CA SER A 227 25.01 3.84 -67.40
C SER A 227 25.08 3.70 -68.91
N THR A 228 23.92 3.71 -69.58
CA THR A 228 23.85 3.61 -71.04
C THR A 228 24.48 4.83 -71.71
N MET A 229 24.20 6.04 -71.22
CA MET A 229 24.81 7.28 -71.72
C MET A 229 26.35 7.26 -71.57
N ALA A 230 26.88 6.71 -70.47
CA ALA A 230 28.32 6.54 -70.30
C ALA A 230 28.93 5.55 -71.32
N GLN A 231 28.22 4.45 -71.63
CA GLN A 231 28.64 3.50 -72.67
C GLN A 231 28.63 4.13 -74.06
N LEU A 232 27.62 4.94 -74.38
CA LEU A 232 27.52 5.68 -75.65
C LEU A 232 28.68 6.69 -75.79
N LEU A 233 29.01 7.44 -74.72
CA LEU A 233 30.17 8.34 -74.71
C LEU A 233 31.50 7.59 -74.85
N ALA A 234 31.64 6.42 -74.22
CA ALA A 234 32.82 5.58 -74.40
C ALA A 234 32.98 5.09 -75.85
N SER A 235 31.86 4.78 -76.52
CA SER A 235 31.86 4.45 -77.96
C SER A 235 32.31 5.65 -78.82
N LEU A 236 31.78 6.85 -78.55
CA LEU A 236 32.19 8.08 -79.23
C LEU A 236 33.68 8.40 -79.02
N THR A 237 34.18 8.20 -77.80
CA THR A 237 35.60 8.40 -77.45
C THR A 237 36.48 7.40 -78.19
N LYS A 238 36.09 6.13 -78.24
CA LYS A 238 36.80 5.10 -79.00
C LYS A 238 36.82 5.41 -80.50
N HIS A 239 35.69 5.88 -81.06
CA HIS A 239 35.61 6.30 -82.45
C HIS A 239 36.51 7.51 -82.73
N PHE A 240 36.55 8.49 -81.84
CA PHE A 240 37.48 9.63 -81.92
C PHE A 240 38.95 9.18 -81.90
N ASP A 241 39.33 8.28 -80.99
CA ASP A 241 40.70 7.73 -80.92
C ASP A 241 41.08 6.96 -82.20
N MET A 242 40.14 6.21 -82.76
CA MET A 242 40.31 5.53 -84.05
C MET A 242 40.45 6.55 -85.21
N CYS A 243 39.69 7.65 -85.20
CA CYS A 243 39.83 8.73 -86.18
C CYS A 243 41.18 9.44 -86.08
N VAL A 244 41.66 9.74 -84.87
CA VAL A 244 42.99 10.33 -84.64
C VAL A 244 44.08 9.38 -85.13
N THR A 245 43.96 8.09 -84.84
CA THR A 245 44.91 7.07 -85.29
C THR A 245 44.90 6.90 -86.83
N ALA A 246 43.73 6.95 -87.46
CA ALA A 246 43.57 6.92 -88.91
C ALA A 246 44.19 8.14 -89.61
N ILE A 247 44.07 9.33 -89.03
CA ILE A 247 44.69 10.57 -89.52
C ILE A 247 46.20 10.55 -89.35
N ARG A 248 46.71 10.08 -88.20
CA ARG A 248 48.15 9.98 -87.93
C ARG A 248 48.86 9.00 -88.87
N THR A 249 48.22 7.88 -89.20
CA THR A 249 48.78 6.83 -90.06
C THR A 249 48.60 7.11 -91.57
N THR A 250 47.96 8.22 -91.94
CA THR A 250 47.71 8.61 -93.34
C THR A 250 48.57 9.81 -93.75
N GLU A 251 49.42 9.59 -94.75
CA GLU A 251 50.39 10.57 -95.23
C GLU A 251 49.70 11.87 -95.70
N GLY A 252 50.15 13.01 -95.19
CA GLY A 252 49.56 14.34 -95.48
C GLY A 252 48.29 14.70 -94.70
N ALA A 253 47.63 13.75 -94.04
CA ALA A 253 46.35 13.97 -93.34
C ALA A 253 46.49 14.78 -92.04
N ALA A 254 47.56 14.57 -91.27
CA ALA A 254 47.82 15.32 -90.04
C ALA A 254 48.05 16.82 -90.28
N ALA A 255 48.72 17.18 -91.39
CA ALA A 255 48.94 18.57 -91.78
C ALA A 255 47.63 19.27 -92.19
N LEU A 256 46.77 18.56 -92.95
CA LEU A 256 45.44 19.05 -93.34
C LEU A 256 44.49 19.19 -92.13
N ALA A 257 44.52 18.22 -91.20
CA ALA A 257 43.75 18.26 -89.95
C ALA A 257 44.12 19.46 -89.09
N ARG A 258 45.42 19.74 -88.89
CA ARG A 258 45.91 20.92 -88.14
C ARG A 258 45.46 22.23 -88.78
N ARG A 259 45.49 22.31 -90.12
CA ARG A 259 45.03 23.51 -90.86
C ARG A 259 43.52 23.73 -90.74
N LYS A 260 42.70 22.71 -91.02
CA LYS A 260 41.23 22.81 -90.88
C LYS A 260 40.80 23.03 -89.42
N ALA A 261 41.49 22.44 -88.44
CA ALA A 261 41.26 22.71 -87.03
C ALA A 261 41.54 24.17 -86.67
N ALA A 262 42.64 24.76 -87.17
CA ALA A 262 42.95 26.18 -86.96
C ALA A 262 41.92 27.12 -87.62
N GLU A 263 41.36 26.76 -88.77
CA GLU A 263 40.27 27.50 -89.45
C GLU A 263 38.94 27.43 -88.66
N VAL A 264 38.61 26.29 -88.05
CA VAL A 264 37.39 26.11 -87.22
C VAL A 264 37.50 26.80 -85.86
N THR A 265 38.71 26.99 -85.31
CA THR A 265 38.93 27.63 -83.99
C THR A 265 38.73 29.16 -84.04
N GLN A 266 38.69 29.78 -85.23
CA GLN A 266 38.40 31.21 -85.39
C GLN A 266 36.89 31.55 -85.30
N SER A 267 35.99 30.57 -85.30
CA SER A 267 34.53 30.80 -85.32
C SER A 267 33.75 30.32 -84.09
N GLN A 268 34.37 29.62 -83.12
CA GLN A 268 33.69 29.19 -81.89
C GLN A 268 34.58 29.35 -80.66
N SER A 269 34.05 30.03 -79.64
CA SER A 269 34.71 30.32 -78.37
C SER A 269 34.73 29.11 -77.43
N SER A 270 35.92 28.75 -76.96
CA SER A 270 36.18 27.97 -75.73
C SER A 270 35.59 26.55 -75.63
N ASP A 271 36.12 25.60 -76.42
CA ASP A 271 35.95 24.15 -76.18
C ASP A 271 37.29 23.50 -75.77
N GLY A 272 37.26 22.75 -74.67
CA GLY A 272 38.42 22.30 -73.88
C GLY A 272 39.32 21.19 -74.46
N VAL A 273 39.25 20.89 -75.77
CA VAL A 273 40.13 19.88 -76.40
C VAL A 273 40.79 20.45 -77.65
N SER A 274 42.10 20.72 -77.60
CA SER A 274 42.88 21.17 -78.77
C SER A 274 43.27 19.97 -79.63
N ILE A 275 42.77 19.90 -80.88
CA ILE A 275 43.17 18.86 -81.86
C ILE A 275 44.69 18.87 -82.04
N SER A 276 45.30 20.06 -82.07
CA SER A 276 46.75 20.20 -82.20
C SER A 276 47.51 19.72 -80.95
N GLY A 277 46.90 19.82 -79.76
CA GLY A 277 47.48 19.30 -78.52
C GLY A 277 47.41 17.78 -78.42
N VAL A 278 46.24 17.18 -78.74
CA VAL A 278 46.03 15.72 -78.67
C VAL A 278 46.85 14.97 -79.71
N ILE A 279 46.97 15.50 -80.94
CA ILE A 279 47.84 14.91 -81.98
C ILE A 279 49.32 15.00 -81.54
N ALA A 280 49.73 16.06 -80.83
CA ALA A 280 51.10 16.22 -80.35
C ALA A 280 51.43 15.36 -79.11
N GLU A 281 50.49 15.15 -78.18
CA GLU A 281 50.68 14.25 -77.03
C GLU A 281 50.69 12.77 -77.45
N GLN A 282 49.81 12.35 -78.36
CA GLN A 282 49.80 10.96 -78.88
C GLN A 282 50.93 10.66 -79.91
N GLU A 283 51.71 11.66 -80.34
CA GLU A 283 53.00 11.41 -81.03
C GLU A 283 54.06 10.83 -80.06
N SER A 284 53.87 10.96 -78.74
CA SER A 284 54.80 10.48 -77.71
C SER A 284 54.45 9.14 -77.06
N HIS A 285 53.25 8.60 -77.32
CA HIS A 285 52.77 7.32 -76.77
C HIS A 285 52.21 6.42 -77.88
N MET A 286 52.80 5.23 -78.07
CA MET A 286 52.27 4.21 -78.98
C MET A 286 50.95 3.66 -78.42
N SER A 287 49.85 3.83 -79.16
CA SER A 287 48.53 3.28 -78.82
C SER A 287 48.41 1.84 -79.32
N ASP A 288 47.75 0.96 -78.57
CA ASP A 288 47.40 -0.41 -79.00
C ASP A 288 46.50 -0.45 -80.25
N LEU A 289 45.94 0.68 -80.65
CA LEU A 289 45.11 0.87 -81.85
C LEU A 289 45.95 1.12 -83.13
N GLU A 290 47.28 1.20 -83.04
CA GLU A 290 48.12 1.35 -84.24
C GLU A 290 48.06 0.10 -85.13
N PRO A 291 47.68 0.23 -86.41
CA PRO A 291 47.61 -0.90 -87.32
C PRO A 291 49.02 -1.46 -87.58
N LYS A 292 49.21 -2.77 -87.33
CA LYS A 292 50.52 -3.45 -87.44
C LYS A 292 50.78 -3.94 -88.87
N THR A 293 49.73 -4.11 -89.67
CA THR A 293 49.80 -4.49 -91.08
C THR A 293 48.99 -3.53 -91.97
N ALA A 294 49.24 -3.58 -93.29
CA ALA A 294 48.47 -2.79 -94.27
C ALA A 294 47.00 -3.23 -94.37
N GLU A 295 46.69 -4.49 -94.03
CA GLU A 295 45.34 -5.03 -93.94
C GLU A 295 44.60 -4.48 -92.71
N ASP A 296 45.25 -4.47 -91.53
CA ASP A 296 44.69 -3.89 -90.30
C ASP A 296 44.34 -2.40 -90.49
N ARG A 297 45.17 -1.68 -91.24
CA ARG A 297 44.93 -0.27 -91.57
C ARG A 297 43.70 -0.09 -92.47
N ALA A 298 43.52 -0.95 -93.46
CA ALA A 298 42.36 -0.90 -94.35
C ALA A 298 41.06 -1.26 -93.60
N GLU A 299 41.13 -2.20 -92.66
CA GLU A 299 40.00 -2.56 -91.80
C GLU A 299 39.65 -1.44 -90.81
N MET A 300 40.64 -0.82 -90.16
CA MET A 300 40.44 0.35 -89.29
C MET A 300 39.80 1.52 -90.06
N LEU A 301 40.28 1.82 -91.27
CA LEU A 301 39.71 2.89 -92.11
C LEU A 301 38.27 2.57 -92.55
N LYS A 302 37.96 1.29 -92.77
CA LYS A 302 36.59 0.84 -93.07
C LYS A 302 35.67 1.05 -91.87
N VAL A 303 36.11 0.70 -90.66
CA VAL A 303 35.35 0.92 -89.43
C VAL A 303 35.14 2.41 -89.16
N VAL A 304 36.18 3.24 -89.31
CA VAL A 304 36.07 4.70 -89.15
C VAL A 304 35.04 5.32 -90.11
N VAL A 305 34.98 4.87 -91.36
CA VAL A 305 33.98 5.40 -92.32
C VAL A 305 32.58 4.85 -92.04
N GLN A 306 32.46 3.59 -91.63
CA GLN A 306 31.17 2.98 -91.30
C GLN A 306 30.54 3.61 -90.06
N ASP A 307 31.33 3.77 -88.99
CA ASP A 307 30.83 4.31 -87.72
C ASP A 307 30.56 5.82 -87.81
N ALA A 308 31.17 6.53 -88.77
CA ALA A 308 31.04 7.98 -88.88
C ALA A 308 29.62 8.45 -89.22
N ASP A 309 28.83 7.63 -89.93
CA ASP A 309 27.42 7.92 -90.23
C ASP A 309 26.52 7.74 -89.00
N GLU A 310 26.98 7.00 -87.97
CA GLU A 310 26.22 6.71 -86.74
C GLU A 310 26.51 7.71 -85.60
N VAL A 311 27.56 8.55 -85.73
CA VAL A 311 28.00 9.48 -84.67
C VAL A 311 26.92 10.46 -84.24
N GLU A 312 26.16 11.03 -85.19
CA GLU A 312 25.09 11.98 -84.88
C GLU A 312 23.88 11.30 -84.22
N ASP A 313 23.57 10.06 -84.63
CA ASP A 313 22.50 9.26 -84.02
C ASP A 313 22.82 8.89 -82.57
N VAL A 314 24.08 8.55 -82.27
CA VAL A 314 24.53 8.29 -80.89
C VAL A 314 24.44 9.55 -80.02
N VAL A 315 24.79 10.73 -80.56
CA VAL A 315 24.63 12.02 -79.84
C VAL A 315 23.16 12.32 -79.56
N ARG A 316 22.29 12.07 -80.54
CA ARG A 316 20.83 12.24 -80.38
C ARG A 316 20.26 11.29 -79.33
N GLU A 317 20.70 10.03 -79.30
CA GLU A 317 20.27 9.08 -78.26
C GLU A 317 20.70 9.55 -76.86
N ILE A 318 21.92 10.07 -76.70
CA ILE A 318 22.38 10.66 -75.43
C ILE A 318 21.46 11.81 -75.00
N GLN A 319 21.03 12.67 -75.92
CA GLN A 319 20.13 13.79 -75.63
C GLN A 319 18.70 13.33 -75.27
N GLU A 320 18.15 12.36 -76.02
CA GLU A 320 16.82 11.78 -75.75
C GLU A 320 16.78 11.11 -74.36
N ARG A 321 17.84 10.39 -73.99
CA ARG A 321 17.97 9.78 -72.66
C ARG A 321 18.09 10.81 -71.54
N LEU A 322 18.83 11.90 -71.74
CA LEU A 322 18.91 12.97 -70.75
C LEU A 322 17.53 13.61 -70.51
N ALA A 323 16.77 13.87 -71.57
CA ALA A 323 15.41 14.43 -71.45
C ALA A 323 14.46 13.50 -70.68
N ALA A 324 14.56 12.18 -70.90
CA ALA A 324 13.82 11.20 -70.13
C ALA A 324 14.22 11.22 -68.63
N MET A 325 15.51 11.29 -68.34
CA MET A 325 16.02 11.38 -66.96
C MET A 325 15.52 12.64 -66.24
N GLU A 326 15.48 13.80 -66.91
CA GLU A 326 14.97 15.04 -66.32
C GLU A 326 13.47 14.94 -65.96
N GLN A 327 12.68 14.27 -66.79
CA GLN A 327 11.26 14.04 -66.53
C GLN A 327 11.06 13.06 -65.36
N GLU A 328 11.75 11.92 -65.37
CA GLU A 328 11.66 10.91 -64.29
C GLU A 328 12.13 11.46 -62.95
N TYR A 329 13.18 12.28 -62.95
CA TYR A 329 13.65 12.96 -61.74
C TYR A 329 12.62 13.93 -61.18
N THR A 330 11.86 14.63 -62.04
CA THR A 330 10.76 15.50 -61.60
C THR A 330 9.67 14.69 -60.90
N SER A 331 9.28 13.54 -61.44
CA SER A 331 8.32 12.64 -60.78
C SER A 331 8.85 12.08 -59.45
N LEU A 332 10.16 11.82 -59.34
CA LEU A 332 10.76 11.43 -58.07
C LEU A 332 10.68 12.55 -57.02
N GLN A 333 10.87 13.82 -57.42
CA GLN A 333 10.75 14.96 -56.51
C GLN A 333 9.32 15.14 -55.99
N GLU A 334 8.29 14.91 -56.80
CA GLU A 334 6.88 14.93 -56.35
C GLU A 334 6.63 13.90 -55.23
N HIS A 335 7.23 12.71 -55.34
CA HIS A 335 7.16 11.70 -54.28
C HIS A 335 7.90 12.12 -53.00
N VAL A 336 9.04 12.80 -53.13
CA VAL A 336 9.79 13.33 -51.98
C VAL A 336 8.99 14.41 -51.26
N ASP A 337 8.38 15.33 -51.99
CA ASP A 337 7.55 16.41 -51.42
C ASP A 337 6.33 15.85 -50.68
N HIS A 338 5.66 14.84 -51.24
CA HIS A 338 4.55 14.16 -50.56
C HIS A 338 4.98 13.47 -49.25
N SER A 339 6.18 12.87 -49.24
CA SER A 339 6.74 12.25 -48.04
C SER A 339 7.07 13.29 -46.96
N LYS A 340 7.59 14.46 -47.37
CA LYS A 340 7.85 15.61 -46.48
C LYS A 340 6.57 16.16 -45.86
N GLU A 341 5.52 16.36 -46.65
CA GLU A 341 4.21 16.83 -46.14
C GLU A 341 3.63 15.86 -45.10
N SER A 342 3.67 14.55 -45.38
CA SER A 342 3.20 13.50 -44.46
C SER A 342 4.00 13.51 -43.15
N TYR A 343 5.32 13.66 -43.23
CA TYR A 343 6.20 13.77 -42.07
C TYR A 343 5.87 15.00 -41.21
N PHE A 344 5.74 16.18 -41.82
CA PHE A 344 5.39 17.41 -41.09
C PHE A 344 4.01 17.31 -40.42
N GLY A 345 3.03 16.68 -41.08
CA GLY A 345 1.73 16.39 -40.50
C GLY A 345 1.83 15.55 -39.22
N ILE A 346 2.57 14.44 -39.30
CA ILE A 346 2.77 13.52 -38.16
C ILE A 346 3.54 14.17 -37.02
N ILE A 347 4.56 14.98 -37.30
CA ILE A 347 5.29 15.73 -36.25
C ILE A 347 4.38 16.77 -35.59
N SER A 348 3.48 17.42 -36.35
CA SER A 348 2.49 18.34 -35.78
C SER A 348 1.47 17.63 -34.87
N ALA A 349 1.06 16.41 -35.24
CA ALA A 349 0.23 15.56 -34.38
C ALA A 349 0.99 15.09 -33.12
N PHE A 350 2.29 14.81 -33.24
CA PHE A 350 3.15 14.46 -32.11
C PHE A 350 3.29 15.61 -31.11
N ALA A 351 3.43 16.85 -31.58
CA ALA A 351 3.42 18.02 -30.70
C ALA A 351 2.11 18.16 -29.90
N LEU A 352 0.97 17.78 -30.50
CA LEU A 352 -0.33 17.82 -29.82
C LEU A 352 -0.41 16.78 -28.69
N VAL A 353 0.22 15.61 -28.83
CA VAL A 353 0.32 14.62 -27.74
C VAL A 353 1.06 15.20 -26.54
N GLY A 354 2.13 15.97 -26.75
CA GLY A 354 2.81 16.68 -25.66
C GLY A 354 1.88 17.63 -24.90
N GLN A 355 1.10 18.43 -25.62
CA GLN A 355 0.13 19.35 -25.01
C GLN A 355 -0.99 18.64 -24.25
N ILE A 356 -1.43 17.46 -24.72
CA ILE A 356 -2.40 16.62 -24.03
C ILE A 356 -1.75 15.99 -22.79
N GLY A 357 -0.49 15.58 -22.90
CA GLY A 357 0.32 15.09 -21.79
C GLY A 357 0.39 16.10 -20.64
N ASP A 358 0.61 17.38 -20.93
CA ASP A 358 0.64 18.43 -19.89
C ASP A 358 -0.70 18.57 -19.12
N ARG A 359 -1.82 18.18 -19.74
CA ARG A 359 -3.17 18.25 -19.14
C ARG A 359 -3.64 16.92 -18.56
N ILE A 360 -2.95 15.81 -18.81
CA ILE A 360 -3.42 14.49 -18.37
C ILE A 360 -3.40 14.38 -16.85
N ASP A 361 -2.40 15.00 -16.22
CA ASP A 361 -2.27 15.08 -14.76
C ASP A 361 -3.46 15.83 -14.16
N ASP A 362 -3.91 16.92 -14.80
CA ASP A 362 -5.09 17.67 -14.37
C ASP A 362 -6.37 16.82 -14.47
N TYR A 363 -6.54 16.04 -15.55
CA TYR A 363 -7.71 15.18 -15.73
C TYR A 363 -7.75 13.99 -14.74
N VAL A 364 -6.59 13.41 -14.41
CA VAL A 364 -6.47 12.33 -13.42
C VAL A 364 -6.66 12.91 -12.01
N ALA A 365 -6.06 14.05 -11.71
CA ALA A 365 -6.28 14.75 -10.44
C ALA A 365 -7.75 15.16 -10.24
N ALA A 366 -8.46 15.53 -11.32
CA ALA A 366 -9.89 15.82 -11.27
C ALA A 366 -10.73 14.59 -10.88
N GLU A 367 -10.32 13.37 -11.25
CA GLU A 367 -10.98 12.14 -10.79
C GLU A 367 -10.78 11.91 -9.29
N GLU A 368 -9.55 12.10 -8.81
CA GLU A 368 -9.22 11.95 -7.39
C GLU A 368 -9.95 13.00 -6.54
N ASP A 369 -9.94 14.26 -6.97
CA ASP A 369 -10.68 15.36 -6.33
C ASP A 369 -12.19 15.10 -6.34
N PHE A 370 -12.74 14.62 -7.47
CA PHE A 370 -14.14 14.19 -7.54
C PHE A 370 -14.45 13.11 -6.51
N ARG A 371 -13.65 12.04 -6.43
CA ARG A 371 -13.87 10.93 -5.48
C ARG A 371 -13.75 11.37 -4.03
N LEU A 372 -12.74 12.17 -3.71
CA LEU A 372 -12.49 12.63 -2.35
C LEU A 372 -13.60 13.57 -1.87
N ARG A 373 -13.98 14.55 -2.69
CA ARG A 373 -15.10 15.45 -2.37
C ARG A 373 -16.44 14.70 -2.32
N TRP A 374 -16.64 13.72 -3.20
CA TRP A 374 -17.82 12.86 -3.18
C TRP A 374 -17.98 12.12 -1.85
N GLU A 375 -16.92 11.46 -1.37
CA GLU A 375 -16.97 10.69 -0.13
C GLU A 375 -17.10 11.60 1.11
N LEU A 376 -16.44 12.77 1.13
CA LEU A 376 -16.60 13.75 2.20
C LEU A 376 -18.05 14.27 2.30
N GLU A 377 -18.64 14.70 1.18
CA GLU A 377 -20.02 15.18 1.17
C GLU A 377 -21.02 14.05 1.46
N LYS A 378 -20.74 12.83 1.00
CA LYS A 378 -21.54 11.65 1.30
C LYS A 378 -21.51 11.27 2.78
N GLU A 379 -20.36 11.34 3.45
CA GLU A 379 -20.28 11.18 4.91
C GLU A 379 -21.10 12.25 5.63
N ALA A 380 -21.01 13.51 5.19
CA ALA A 380 -21.81 14.59 5.76
C ALA A 380 -23.31 14.30 5.63
N VAL A 381 -23.76 13.86 4.45
CA VAL A 381 -25.16 13.45 4.22
C VAL A 381 -25.55 12.26 5.10
N PHE A 382 -24.71 11.23 5.23
CA PHE A 382 -25.01 10.09 6.12
C PHE A 382 -25.05 10.49 7.60
N GLY A 383 -24.22 11.43 8.02
CA GLY A 383 -24.31 12.05 9.34
C GLY A 383 -25.70 12.67 9.55
N LYS A 384 -26.19 13.44 8.57
CA LYS A 384 -27.52 14.07 8.64
C LYS A 384 -28.67 13.07 8.60
N VAL A 385 -28.56 12.02 7.78
CA VAL A 385 -29.51 10.92 7.76
C VAL A 385 -29.56 10.18 9.11
N ARG A 386 -28.43 10.05 9.81
CA ARG A 386 -28.38 9.49 11.16
C ARG A 386 -29.06 10.40 12.17
N GLU A 387 -28.74 11.69 12.17
CA GLU A 387 -29.38 12.69 13.03
C GLU A 387 -30.92 12.71 12.84
N MET A 388 -31.40 12.55 11.59
CA MET A 388 -32.84 12.43 11.32
C MET A 388 -33.47 11.15 11.87
N ASN A 389 -32.78 10.01 11.78
CA ASN A 389 -33.27 8.77 12.39
C ASN A 389 -33.29 8.87 13.92
N GLU A 390 -32.28 9.51 14.53
CA GLU A 390 -32.25 9.76 15.97
C GLU A 390 -33.42 10.66 16.40
N MET A 391 -33.74 11.70 15.63
CA MET A 391 -34.93 12.53 15.86
C MET A 391 -36.22 11.70 15.75
N ARG A 392 -36.34 10.84 14.74
CA ARG A 392 -37.48 9.92 14.60
C ARG A 392 -37.62 9.03 15.84
N ASP A 393 -36.55 8.35 16.23
CA ASP A 393 -36.53 7.41 17.35
C ASP A 393 -36.87 8.11 18.67
N PHE A 394 -36.38 9.34 18.86
CA PHE A 394 -36.75 10.18 19.99
C PHE A 394 -38.25 10.50 20.00
N TYR A 395 -38.84 10.87 18.86
CA TYR A 395 -40.26 11.20 18.76
C TYR A 395 -41.18 9.99 18.92
N GLU A 396 -40.78 8.81 18.43
CA GLU A 396 -41.48 7.55 18.72
C GLU A 396 -41.37 7.16 20.20
N GLY A 397 -40.19 7.31 20.79
CA GLY A 397 -39.96 7.13 22.22
C GLY A 397 -40.81 8.07 23.07
N TYR A 398 -40.94 9.33 22.66
CA TYR A 398 -41.81 10.32 23.30
C TYR A 398 -43.29 9.90 23.28
N ALA A 399 -43.80 9.45 22.13
CA ALA A 399 -45.16 8.93 22.03
C ALA A 399 -45.39 7.69 22.93
N SER A 400 -44.43 6.77 22.98
CA SER A 400 -44.47 5.59 23.85
C SER A 400 -44.44 5.96 25.34
N ALA A 401 -43.58 6.91 25.72
CA ALA A 401 -43.50 7.43 27.08
C ALA A 401 -44.81 8.11 27.51
N TYR A 402 -45.48 8.82 26.60
CA TYR A 402 -46.81 9.37 26.85
C TYR A 402 -47.84 8.26 27.17
N GLY A 403 -47.83 7.16 26.41
CA GLY A 403 -48.67 5.98 26.71
C GLY A 403 -48.40 5.40 28.11
N SER A 404 -47.14 5.36 28.52
CA SER A 404 -46.74 4.90 29.86
C SER A 404 -47.19 5.86 30.97
N LEU A 405 -47.12 7.17 30.72
CA LEU A 405 -47.60 8.21 31.65
C LEU A 405 -49.10 8.07 31.93
N VAL A 406 -49.90 7.80 30.89
CA VAL A 406 -51.34 7.54 31.03
C VAL A 406 -51.60 6.37 31.98
N LEU A 407 -50.90 5.24 31.78
CA LEU A 407 -51.05 4.06 32.64
C LEU A 407 -50.63 4.32 34.09
N GLU A 408 -49.56 5.09 34.30
CA GLU A 408 -49.10 5.44 35.65
C GLU A 408 -50.09 6.35 36.39
N VAL A 409 -50.74 7.28 35.68
CA VAL A 409 -51.78 8.15 36.24
C VAL A 409 -53.00 7.32 36.67
N GLU A 410 -53.45 6.39 35.84
CA GLU A 410 -54.54 5.47 36.20
C GLU A 410 -54.17 4.56 37.38
N ARG A 411 -52.94 4.03 37.41
CA ARG A 411 -52.44 3.22 38.52
C ARG A 411 -52.45 3.99 39.84
N ARG A 412 -51.95 5.23 39.85
CA ARG A 412 -51.93 6.09 41.05
C ARG A 412 -53.35 6.40 41.54
N ARG A 413 -54.28 6.64 40.63
CA ARG A 413 -55.70 6.81 40.97
C ARG A 413 -56.28 5.56 41.62
N ALA A 414 -56.03 4.37 41.05
CA ALA A 414 -56.51 3.11 41.61
C ALA A 414 -55.92 2.82 43.01
N VAL A 415 -54.67 3.22 43.26
CA VAL A 415 -54.06 3.15 44.59
C VAL A 415 -54.75 4.11 45.56
N ASP A 416 -55.01 5.35 45.15
CA ASP A 416 -55.71 6.34 45.98
C ASP A 416 -57.12 5.85 46.36
N GLU A 417 -57.88 5.31 45.40
CA GLU A 417 -59.21 4.74 45.63
C GLU A 417 -59.17 3.55 46.59
N ARG A 418 -58.13 2.69 46.51
CA ARG A 418 -57.91 1.58 47.45
C ARG A 418 -57.61 2.08 48.86
N VAL A 419 -56.72 3.07 49.01
CA VAL A 419 -56.36 3.66 50.31
C VAL A 419 -57.59 4.30 50.95
N GLN A 420 -58.36 5.09 50.18
CA GLN A 420 -59.61 5.68 50.64
C GLN A 420 -60.64 4.61 51.05
N GLY A 421 -60.69 3.47 50.35
CA GLY A 421 -61.55 2.34 50.70
C GLY A 421 -61.19 1.68 52.02
N ILE A 422 -59.89 1.54 52.33
CA ILE A 422 -59.42 1.01 53.62
C ILE A 422 -59.74 2.00 54.75
N TRP A 423 -59.52 3.30 54.54
CA TRP A 423 -59.83 4.32 55.53
C TRP A 423 -61.31 4.40 55.87
N ARG A 424 -62.20 4.30 54.88
CA ARG A 424 -63.65 4.20 55.13
C ARG A 424 -64.03 3.01 56.01
N LYS A 425 -63.46 1.83 55.75
CA LYS A 425 -63.72 0.63 56.58
C LYS A 425 -63.21 0.77 58.01
N ALA A 426 -62.05 1.41 58.20
CA ALA A 426 -61.51 1.69 59.52
C ALA A 426 -62.41 2.66 60.29
N GLN A 427 -62.90 3.71 59.63
CA GLN A 427 -63.81 4.68 60.24
C GLN A 427 -65.16 4.07 60.60
N ASP A 428 -65.76 3.28 59.72
CA ASP A 428 -67.00 2.53 60.02
C ASP A 428 -66.85 1.59 61.23
N SER A 429 -65.66 1.01 61.42
CA SER A 429 -65.39 0.11 62.55
C SER A 429 -65.30 0.88 63.87
N VAL A 430 -64.69 2.07 63.85
CA VAL A 430 -64.64 2.96 65.01
C VAL A 430 -66.04 3.47 65.35
N ASP A 431 -66.82 3.90 64.36
CA ASP A 431 -68.18 4.40 64.57
C ASP A 431 -69.10 3.33 65.17
N LYS A 432 -68.96 2.06 64.76
CA LYS A 432 -69.70 0.93 65.37
C LYS A 432 -69.37 0.73 66.85
N ILE A 433 -68.11 0.89 67.25
CA ILE A 433 -67.69 0.76 68.66
C ILE A 433 -68.29 1.91 69.48
N LEU A 434 -68.23 3.13 68.96
CA LEU A 434 -68.78 4.31 69.63
C LEU A 434 -70.31 4.25 69.76
N GLU A 435 -70.99 3.70 68.76
CA GLU A 435 -72.44 3.51 68.82
C GLU A 435 -72.82 2.41 69.83
N ALA A 436 -72.05 1.32 69.91
CA ALA A 436 -72.24 0.29 70.94
C ALA A 436 -72.03 0.83 72.37
N ASP A 437 -71.02 1.69 72.56
CA ASP A 437 -70.83 2.42 73.83
C ASP A 437 -72.02 3.33 74.14
N ARG A 438 -72.50 4.10 73.15
CA ARG A 438 -73.67 4.98 73.31
C ARG A 438 -74.91 4.21 73.76
N VAL A 439 -75.21 3.08 73.10
CA VAL A 439 -76.35 2.22 73.45
C VAL A 439 -76.19 1.65 74.86
N SER A 440 -74.98 1.22 75.23
CA SER A 440 -74.70 0.68 76.57
C SER A 440 -74.86 1.74 77.67
N ARG A 441 -74.40 2.98 77.41
CA ARG A 441 -74.57 4.12 78.32
C ARG A 441 -76.04 4.51 78.49
N GLU A 442 -76.83 4.43 77.42
CA GLU A 442 -78.26 4.74 77.48
C GLU A 442 -79.06 3.63 78.21
N ALA A 443 -78.74 2.36 77.97
CA ALA A 443 -79.31 1.24 78.72
C ALA A 443 -78.99 1.35 80.23
N PHE A 444 -77.74 1.68 80.58
CA PHE A 444 -77.36 1.93 81.98
C PHE A 444 -78.17 3.09 82.60
N ARG A 445 -78.43 4.16 81.84
CA ARG A 445 -79.29 5.26 82.32
C ARG A 445 -80.74 4.82 82.52
N GLN A 446 -81.29 3.97 81.66
CA GLN A 446 -82.66 3.49 81.82
C GLN A 446 -82.80 2.56 83.04
N ASP A 447 -81.83 1.69 83.29
CA ASP A 447 -81.91 0.70 84.36
C ASP A 447 -81.73 1.31 85.77
N VAL A 448 -80.82 2.27 85.92
CA VAL A 448 -80.47 2.81 87.25
C VAL A 448 -80.54 4.34 87.38
N GLY A 449 -80.86 5.06 86.30
CA GLY A 449 -80.80 6.52 86.25
C GLY A 449 -81.81 7.24 87.16
N GLU A 450 -82.98 6.65 87.44
CA GLU A 450 -83.95 7.24 88.39
C GLU A 450 -83.45 7.22 89.84
N TYR A 451 -82.46 6.37 90.15
CA TYR A 451 -81.89 6.23 91.49
C TYR A 451 -80.57 6.99 91.66
N LEU A 452 -80.00 7.56 90.59
CA LEU A 452 -78.72 8.25 90.60
C LEU A 452 -78.92 9.76 90.40
N PRO A 453 -78.56 10.61 91.39
CA PRO A 453 -78.69 12.05 91.24
C PRO A 453 -77.68 12.58 90.22
N ALA A 454 -78.10 13.55 89.39
CA ALA A 454 -77.37 14.01 88.21
C ALA A 454 -76.01 14.68 88.51
N ASP A 455 -75.74 15.04 89.77
CA ASP A 455 -74.51 15.64 90.26
C ASP A 455 -73.49 14.64 90.82
N LEU A 456 -73.81 13.33 90.88
CA LEU A 456 -72.90 12.29 91.34
C LEU A 456 -71.66 12.13 90.44
N TRP A 457 -71.83 12.32 89.12
CA TRP A 457 -70.71 12.33 88.16
C TRP A 457 -71.03 13.26 86.98
N ALA A 458 -70.32 14.40 86.90
CA ALA A 458 -70.53 15.39 85.84
C ALA A 458 -70.32 14.84 84.40
N GLY A 459 -69.49 13.80 84.24
CA GLY A 459 -69.26 13.12 82.96
C GLY A 459 -70.41 12.21 82.50
N MET A 460 -71.36 11.89 83.40
CA MET A 460 -72.47 11.01 83.11
C MET A 460 -73.40 11.59 82.03
N GLN A 461 -73.49 12.93 81.92
CA GLN A 461 -74.24 13.65 80.90
C GLN A 461 -73.39 14.29 79.78
N GLY A 462 -72.07 14.07 79.78
CA GLY A 462 -71.16 14.65 78.79
C GLY A 462 -71.24 13.98 77.40
N PRO A 463 -70.99 14.73 76.31
CA PRO A 463 -71.00 14.20 74.94
C PRO A 463 -69.90 13.13 74.74
N ALA A 464 -70.15 12.15 73.87
CA ALA A 464 -69.14 11.13 73.51
C ALA A 464 -67.95 11.76 72.76
N GLN A 465 -66.75 11.22 72.97
CA GLN A 465 -65.56 11.65 72.22
C GLN A 465 -65.66 11.20 70.75
N LYS A 466 -65.38 12.11 69.82
CA LYS A 466 -65.41 11.85 68.38
C LYS A 466 -63.99 11.69 67.84
N TRP A 467 -63.77 10.68 67.00
CA TRP A 467 -62.50 10.42 66.34
C TRP A 467 -62.61 10.70 64.83
N THR A 468 -61.61 11.34 64.22
CA THR A 468 -61.57 11.65 62.78
C THR A 468 -60.17 11.43 62.20
N VAL A 469 -60.08 10.77 61.04
CA VAL A 469 -58.83 10.59 60.29
C VAL A 469 -58.70 11.68 59.23
N VAL A 470 -57.54 12.34 59.14
CA VAL A 470 -57.27 13.43 58.20
C VAL A 470 -56.06 13.06 57.32
N ARG A 471 -56.19 13.24 56.00
CA ARG A 471 -55.10 13.05 55.02
C ARG A 471 -54.13 14.23 55.10
N ILE A 472 -52.83 13.97 55.16
CA ILE A 472 -51.76 14.97 55.16
C ILE A 472 -50.86 14.70 53.96
N ASN A 473 -50.52 15.73 53.18
CA ASN A 473 -49.55 15.65 52.09
C ASN A 473 -48.13 15.90 52.63
N ASP A 474 -47.09 15.37 51.99
CA ASP A 474 -45.71 15.46 52.49
C ASP A 474 -45.22 16.90 52.70
N ASP A 475 -45.69 17.85 51.89
CA ASP A 475 -45.40 19.28 52.00
C ASP A 475 -46.04 19.94 53.26
N ASP A 476 -47.06 19.32 53.86
CA ASP A 476 -47.80 19.84 55.01
C ASP A 476 -47.37 19.23 56.36
N SER A 477 -46.41 18.29 56.36
CA SER A 477 -45.99 17.57 57.58
C SER A 477 -45.41 18.49 58.67
N ALA A 478 -44.82 19.63 58.28
CA ALA A 478 -44.32 20.64 59.20
C ALA A 478 -45.43 21.39 59.96
N ALA A 479 -46.60 21.59 59.34
CA ALA A 479 -47.74 22.24 59.98
C ALA A 479 -48.51 21.30 60.92
N ALA A 480 -48.54 19.99 60.62
CA ALA A 480 -49.20 19.00 61.46
C ALA A 480 -48.44 18.70 62.77
N SER A 481 -47.10 18.69 62.75
CA SER A 481 -46.29 18.56 63.98
C SER A 481 -46.46 19.75 64.95
N MET A 482 -46.82 20.94 64.46
CA MET A 482 -47.08 22.11 65.30
C MET A 482 -48.37 22.01 66.12
N LEU A 483 -49.39 21.28 65.65
CA LEU A 483 -50.67 21.15 66.36
C LEU A 483 -50.61 20.13 67.52
N ILE A 484 -49.62 19.25 67.53
CA ILE A 484 -49.52 18.16 68.52
C ILE A 484 -48.58 18.50 69.70
N ASN A 485 -47.64 19.47 69.56
CA ASN A 485 -46.47 19.59 70.48
C ASN A 485 -46.20 20.94 71.22
N GLY A 486 -47.17 21.83 71.48
CA GLY A 486 -46.94 22.90 72.49
C GLY A 486 -48.05 23.94 72.61
N LEU A 487 -48.59 24.32 73.77
CA LEU A 487 -48.13 24.19 75.16
C LEU A 487 -46.63 24.54 75.35
N SER A 488 -46.23 25.78 75.06
CA SER A 488 -45.23 26.56 75.84
C SER A 488 -44.83 27.86 75.10
N LEU A 489 -44.56 28.89 75.90
CA LEU A 489 -44.33 30.29 75.54
C LEU A 489 -43.10 30.61 74.64
N ALA A 490 -43.25 31.79 74.01
CA ALA A 490 -42.28 32.88 73.81
C ALA A 490 -41.75 33.14 72.39
N SER A 491 -42.23 34.26 71.85
CA SER A 491 -41.71 34.98 70.68
C SER A 491 -40.29 35.51 70.87
N ARG A 492 -39.49 35.54 69.79
CA ARG A 492 -39.04 36.80 69.18
C ARG A 492 -38.45 36.61 67.78
N ARG A 493 -38.96 37.46 66.88
CA ARG A 493 -38.49 37.79 65.52
C ARG A 493 -37.04 38.25 65.48
N LEU A 494 -36.38 38.05 64.34
CA LEU A 494 -35.89 39.18 63.54
C LEU A 494 -35.78 38.81 62.05
N LEU A 495 -36.42 39.66 61.24
CA LEU A 495 -36.37 39.71 59.77
C LEU A 495 -35.03 40.32 59.31
N LEU A 496 -34.56 39.92 58.13
CA LEU A 496 -34.26 40.79 56.97
C LEU A 496 -33.74 39.94 55.80
N THR A 497 -34.41 40.07 54.66
CA THR A 497 -33.97 39.70 53.29
C THR A 497 -33.09 40.84 52.72
N PRO A 498 -32.66 40.91 51.43
CA PRO A 498 -32.65 39.95 50.30
C PRO A 498 -31.32 39.95 49.46
N GLY A 499 -31.23 39.09 48.44
CA GLY A 499 -30.88 39.60 47.09
C GLY A 499 -29.83 38.87 46.24
N SER A 500 -30.22 38.66 44.97
CA SER A 500 -29.38 38.54 43.74
C SER A 500 -28.61 37.22 43.54
N SER A 501 -28.32 36.70 42.34
CA SER A 501 -28.78 36.94 40.96
C SER A 501 -28.13 35.86 40.08
N ARG A 502 -28.84 35.44 39.03
CA ARG A 502 -28.37 34.95 37.72
C ARG A 502 -27.43 33.73 37.56
N SER A 503 -27.93 32.87 36.66
CA SER A 503 -27.29 32.19 35.52
C SER A 503 -26.41 30.95 35.73
N ALA A 504 -26.99 29.84 35.27
CA ALA A 504 -26.52 28.97 34.18
C ALA A 504 -25.36 27.99 34.41
N SER A 505 -25.50 26.90 33.64
CA SER A 505 -24.60 25.78 33.31
C SER A 505 -24.37 24.68 34.35
N GLU A 506 -24.76 23.48 33.88
CA GLU A 506 -24.06 22.19 33.97
C GLU A 506 -23.87 21.56 35.35
N VAL A 507 -24.55 20.44 35.59
CA VAL A 507 -23.92 19.11 35.64
C VAL A 507 -25.00 18.08 35.30
N GLN A 508 -24.73 17.27 34.28
CA GLN A 508 -25.51 16.09 33.93
C GLN A 508 -24.71 14.83 34.27
N ASN A 509 -25.48 13.78 34.58
CA ASN A 509 -25.16 12.35 34.57
C ASN A 509 -24.47 11.73 35.79
N GLN A 510 -25.27 10.91 36.47
CA GLN A 510 -24.84 9.58 36.86
C GLN A 510 -25.98 8.58 36.65
N HIS A 511 -25.60 7.48 35.99
CA HIS A 511 -26.19 6.14 36.10
C HIS A 511 -27.64 5.96 35.60
N HIS A 512 -28.06 4.85 35.03
CA HIS A 512 -27.57 3.48 35.05
C HIS A 512 -28.32 2.74 33.90
N THR A 513 -27.66 1.77 33.25
CA THR A 513 -28.21 0.47 32.78
C THR A 513 -29.68 0.41 32.30
N SER A 514 -30.03 -0.18 31.15
CA SER A 514 -29.70 -1.55 30.78
C SER A 514 -30.56 -2.02 29.58
N TYR A 515 -30.10 -3.05 28.88
CA TYR A 515 -30.87 -4.06 28.12
C TYR A 515 -31.62 -3.64 26.84
N ILE A 516 -31.33 -4.29 25.71
CA ILE A 516 -31.93 -5.58 25.30
C ILE A 516 -31.28 -6.06 23.99
N THR A 517 -30.83 -7.30 24.03
CA THR A 517 -30.36 -8.15 22.94
C THR A 517 -31.52 -8.64 22.05
N THR A 518 -31.16 -9.05 20.82
CA THR A 518 -31.84 -9.96 19.87
C THR A 518 -32.78 -9.39 18.78
N CYS A 519 -32.34 -9.45 17.52
CA CYS A 519 -32.78 -10.52 16.59
C CYS A 519 -31.97 -10.59 15.28
N ARG A 520 -31.48 -11.81 14.99
CA ARG A 520 -31.46 -12.54 13.71
C ARG A 520 -31.41 -11.78 12.35
N ALA A 521 -30.28 -12.04 11.69
CA ALA A 521 -30.16 -12.79 10.44
C ALA A 521 -30.33 -12.10 9.08
N SER A 522 -29.29 -12.34 8.28
CA SER A 522 -29.21 -12.46 6.82
C SER A 522 -28.63 -11.27 6.06
N MET A 523 -27.57 -11.60 5.29
CA MET A 523 -26.88 -10.80 4.27
C MET A 523 -25.82 -9.79 4.73
N ARG A 524 -24.67 -10.28 5.22
CA ARG A 524 -23.36 -9.72 4.86
C ARG A 524 -22.34 -10.85 4.75
N LEU A 525 -21.98 -11.19 3.51
CA LEU A 525 -20.90 -12.09 3.14
C LEU A 525 -20.21 -11.43 1.95
N ARG A 526 -19.12 -10.73 2.25
CA ARG A 526 -18.03 -10.20 1.39
C ARG A 526 -17.51 -8.94 2.07
N ASP A 527 -16.31 -9.07 2.63
CA ASP A 527 -15.32 -8.05 2.96
C ASP A 527 -14.66 -8.40 4.29
N ASP A 528 -13.75 -9.38 4.24
CA ASP A 528 -12.70 -9.63 5.24
C ASP A 528 -11.67 -10.55 4.54
N LEU A 529 -10.61 -9.96 3.99
CA LEU A 529 -9.54 -10.71 3.33
C LEU A 529 -8.18 -10.00 3.57
N ILE A 530 -7.18 -10.81 3.92
CA ILE A 530 -5.71 -10.61 3.83
C ILE A 530 -5.03 -9.98 5.07
N LEU A 531 -4.17 -10.76 5.77
CA LEU A 531 -2.79 -10.39 6.24
C LEU A 531 -2.10 -11.46 7.12
N GLY A 532 -0.80 -11.71 6.84
CA GLY A 532 0.20 -12.42 7.68
C GLY A 532 1.25 -13.14 6.81
N LEU A 533 2.58 -13.04 6.93
CA LEU A 533 3.51 -12.35 7.85
C LEU A 533 4.80 -11.94 7.10
N SER A 534 5.52 -10.96 7.68
CA SER A 534 6.77 -10.31 7.21
C SER A 534 6.60 -9.09 6.32
N ALA A 535 5.55 -8.31 6.56
CA ALA A 535 5.81 -6.95 7.00
C ALA A 535 5.35 -6.87 8.45
N LEU A 536 6.14 -6.24 9.33
CA LEU A 536 5.60 -5.62 10.56
C LEU A 536 4.75 -4.37 10.20
N ALA A 537 4.12 -4.38 9.03
CA ALA A 537 3.07 -3.48 8.59
C ALA A 537 1.90 -4.38 8.18
N THR A 538 1.04 -4.70 9.15
CA THR A 538 -0.35 -5.01 8.83
C THR A 538 -0.88 -3.79 8.08
N ALA A 539 -1.42 -3.97 6.87
CA ALA A 539 -2.47 -3.07 6.37
C ALA A 539 -3.70 -3.27 7.27
N GLY A 540 -3.59 -2.84 8.53
CA GLY A 540 -4.76 -2.40 9.26
C GLY A 540 -5.41 -1.30 8.45
N ALA A 541 -6.73 -1.17 8.55
CA ALA A 541 -7.40 0.08 8.22
C ALA A 541 -6.48 1.23 8.69
N ALA A 542 -6.03 2.06 7.75
CA ALA A 542 -4.97 3.02 7.99
C ALA A 542 -5.25 3.72 9.32
N ALA A 543 -4.40 3.47 10.33
CA ALA A 543 -4.47 4.21 11.58
C ALA A 543 -4.53 5.69 11.20
N PRO A 544 -5.44 6.50 11.79
CA PRO A 544 -5.62 7.88 11.38
C PRO A 544 -4.25 8.55 11.28
N GLU A 545 -3.93 9.02 10.07
CA GLU A 545 -2.56 9.35 9.73
C GLU A 545 -2.10 10.53 10.59
N PHE A 546 -1.21 10.25 11.54
CA PHE A 546 -0.61 11.26 12.41
C PHE A 546 0.76 11.64 11.84
N ASP A 547 0.96 12.93 11.60
CA ASP A 547 2.25 13.48 11.19
C ASP A 547 3.21 13.59 12.39
N TRP A 548 4.15 12.64 12.49
CA TRP A 548 5.19 12.64 13.52
C TRP A 548 6.18 13.80 13.42
N ASP A 549 6.34 14.40 12.23
CA ASP A 549 7.25 15.52 12.03
C ASP A 549 6.66 16.86 12.48
N SER A 550 5.33 16.91 12.73
CA SER A 550 4.69 18.01 13.45
C SER A 550 5.17 18.18 14.90
N ILE A 551 5.66 17.11 15.55
CA ILE A 551 6.24 17.18 16.89
C ILE A 551 7.73 17.54 16.79
N SER A 552 8.10 18.69 17.38
CA SER A 552 9.50 19.08 17.51
C SER A 552 10.20 18.26 18.62
N PRO A 553 11.33 17.56 18.35
CA PRO A 553 11.98 16.76 19.37
C PRO A 553 12.61 17.61 20.49
N SER A 554 12.44 17.18 21.74
CA SER A 554 12.80 17.91 22.96
C SER A 554 13.59 17.04 23.95
N THR A 555 14.48 17.65 24.74
CA THR A 555 15.20 16.96 25.83
C THR A 555 14.27 16.67 27.02
N ASP A 556 13.28 17.54 27.24
CA ASP A 556 12.20 17.28 28.19
C ASP A 556 11.11 16.46 27.49
N LEU A 557 10.52 15.50 28.20
CA LEU A 557 9.40 14.73 27.67
C LEU A 557 8.14 15.61 27.62
N ARG A 558 7.61 15.80 26.40
CA ARG A 558 6.41 16.62 26.16
C ARG A 558 5.43 15.82 25.30
N TYR A 559 4.30 15.46 25.91
CA TYR A 559 3.24 14.71 25.25
C TYR A 559 2.28 15.62 24.49
N HIS A 560 1.87 15.17 23.31
CA HIS A 560 0.88 15.79 22.43
C HIS A 560 -0.23 14.78 22.13
N ASP A 561 -1.44 15.26 21.84
CA ASP A 561 -2.52 14.39 21.37
C ASP A 561 -2.17 13.76 20.02
N CYS A 562 -2.41 12.46 19.90
CA CYS A 562 -2.21 11.69 18.68
C CYS A 562 -3.19 10.51 18.63
N TYR A 563 -3.54 10.03 17.43
CA TYR A 563 -4.38 8.84 17.23
C TYR A 563 -5.68 8.81 18.07
N ALA A 564 -6.33 9.97 18.24
CA ALA A 564 -7.55 10.22 19.03
C ALA A 564 -7.46 9.97 20.56
N ALA A 565 -6.98 8.81 21.01
CA ALA A 565 -6.95 8.41 22.43
C ALA A 565 -5.53 8.33 23.03
N PHE A 566 -4.50 8.59 22.24
CA PHE A 566 -3.10 8.40 22.63
C PHE A 566 -2.39 9.73 22.83
N LYS A 567 -1.25 9.66 23.53
CA LYS A 567 -0.32 10.76 23.72
C LYS A 567 1.03 10.40 23.12
N CYS A 568 1.58 11.25 22.28
CA CYS A 568 2.84 11.02 21.57
C CYS A 568 3.89 12.08 21.92
N ALA A 569 5.16 11.70 21.90
CA ALA A 569 6.29 12.59 22.18
C ALA A 569 7.53 12.19 21.36
N ARG A 570 8.43 13.15 21.12
CA ARG A 570 9.76 12.90 20.53
C ARG A 570 10.85 13.31 21.52
N LEU A 571 11.40 12.33 22.23
CA LEU A 571 12.40 12.54 23.28
C LEU A 571 13.82 12.51 22.68
N LYS A 572 14.57 13.60 22.81
CA LYS A 572 15.99 13.68 22.43
C LYS A 572 16.86 13.03 23.50
N LEU A 573 17.60 11.99 23.11
CA LEU A 573 18.59 11.28 23.92
C LEU A 573 19.97 11.33 23.25
N PRO A 574 21.06 11.09 23.99
CA PRO A 574 22.39 10.91 23.40
C PRO A 574 22.43 9.77 22.38
N LEU A 575 23.09 10.01 21.25
CA LEU A 575 23.36 8.96 20.26
C LEU A 575 24.32 7.91 20.85
N ASP A 576 25.41 8.37 21.48
CA ASP A 576 26.42 7.51 22.11
C ASP A 576 26.42 7.64 23.64
N TRP A 577 25.85 6.64 24.32
CA TRP A 577 25.85 6.58 25.79
C TRP A 577 27.24 6.33 26.41
N LYS A 578 28.22 5.86 25.63
CA LYS A 578 29.57 5.59 26.12
C LYS A 578 30.52 6.77 25.98
N ASN A 579 30.10 7.82 25.28
CA ASN A 579 30.90 9.03 25.08
C ASN A 579 30.08 10.27 25.47
N SER A 580 30.25 10.73 26.70
CA SER A 580 29.56 11.93 27.21
C SER A 580 30.00 13.24 26.54
N THR A 581 31.07 13.22 25.74
CA THR A 581 31.51 14.38 24.94
C THR A 581 30.87 14.43 23.56
N ASP A 582 30.22 13.34 23.12
CA ASP A 582 29.48 13.30 21.87
C ASP A 582 28.16 14.08 22.02
N LEU A 583 27.99 15.12 21.19
CA LEU A 583 26.82 15.99 21.20
C LEU A 583 25.71 15.50 20.25
N ARG A 584 25.96 14.43 19.48
CA ARG A 584 24.95 13.88 18.57
C ARG A 584 23.81 13.25 19.36
N THR A 585 22.60 13.40 18.84
CA THR A 585 21.38 12.93 19.52
C THR A 585 20.56 12.01 18.64
N VAL A 586 19.70 11.23 19.28
CA VAL A 586 18.64 10.45 18.67
C VAL A 586 17.30 10.96 19.22
N ALA A 587 16.32 11.16 18.36
CA ALA A 587 14.94 11.48 18.74
C ALA A 587 14.14 10.17 18.78
N ILE A 588 13.78 9.74 19.98
CA ILE A 588 12.96 8.55 20.24
C ILE A 588 11.49 8.93 20.18
N ALA A 589 10.73 8.27 19.30
CA ALA A 589 9.28 8.35 19.25
C ALA A 589 8.69 7.52 20.40
N VAL A 590 7.92 8.17 21.27
CA VAL A 590 7.27 7.58 22.45
C VAL A 590 5.76 7.74 22.30
N ILE A 591 5.01 6.66 22.52
CA ILE A 591 3.55 6.67 22.58
C ILE A 591 3.08 6.22 23.97
N LYS A 592 1.96 6.78 24.42
CA LYS A 592 1.30 6.43 25.67
C LYS A 592 -0.20 6.34 25.44
N LEU A 593 -0.79 5.21 25.81
CA LEU A 593 -2.22 5.12 26.10
C LEU A 593 -2.43 5.40 27.59
N PRO A 594 -3.10 6.50 27.96
CA PRO A 594 -3.34 6.82 29.37
C PRO A 594 -4.14 5.73 30.10
N ALA A 595 -3.89 5.59 31.40
CA ALA A 595 -4.69 4.78 32.31
C ALA A 595 -6.14 5.25 32.34
N LYS A 596 -7.04 4.38 32.82
CA LYS A 596 -8.46 4.71 33.00
C LYS A 596 -8.74 5.70 34.14
N VAL A 597 -7.72 5.99 34.96
CA VAL A 597 -7.78 6.91 36.09
C VAL A 597 -6.70 7.98 35.94
N PRO A 598 -6.91 9.19 36.48
CA PRO A 598 -5.88 10.23 36.50
C PRO A 598 -4.59 9.82 37.24
N ASP A 599 -3.47 10.43 36.90
CA ASP A 599 -2.14 10.17 37.51
C ASP A 599 -2.09 10.36 39.04
N HIS A 600 -2.98 11.19 39.60
CA HIS A 600 -3.09 11.48 41.03
C HIS A 600 -4.03 10.53 41.78
N ASP A 601 -4.74 9.65 41.07
CA ASP A 601 -5.62 8.67 41.68
C ASP A 601 -4.80 7.60 42.44
N PRO A 602 -5.15 7.22 43.69
CA PRO A 602 -4.49 6.14 44.41
C PRO A 602 -4.48 4.79 43.69
N ALA A 603 -5.44 4.55 42.79
CA ALA A 603 -5.52 3.37 41.92
C ALA A 603 -4.57 3.44 40.72
N PHE A 604 -3.89 4.57 40.47
CA PHE A 604 -2.87 4.62 39.42
C PHE A 604 -1.69 3.71 39.76
N GLY A 605 -1.35 2.83 38.83
CA GLY A 605 -0.30 1.81 38.91
C GLY A 605 1.03 2.23 38.29
N GLY A 606 1.07 3.37 37.60
CA GLY A 606 2.23 3.84 36.85
C GLY A 606 2.30 3.31 35.42
N PRO A 607 3.36 3.68 34.67
CA PRO A 607 3.53 3.25 33.29
C PRO A 607 4.09 1.82 33.20
N ILE A 608 3.50 1.02 32.32
CA ILE A 608 4.04 -0.26 31.85
C ILE A 608 4.58 -0.04 30.43
N PHE A 609 5.90 -0.20 30.28
CA PHE A 609 6.56 -0.15 28.99
C PHE A 609 6.33 -1.46 28.23
N THR A 610 6.04 -1.38 26.94
CA THR A 610 5.91 -2.54 26.06
C THR A 610 6.87 -2.46 24.89
N ASN A 611 7.28 -3.61 24.37
CA ASN A 611 8.02 -3.70 23.11
C ASN A 611 7.57 -4.95 22.34
N PRO A 612 7.19 -4.81 21.06
CA PRO A 612 6.66 -5.93 20.26
C PRO A 612 7.71 -6.96 19.84
N GLY A 613 8.99 -6.61 19.90
CA GLY A 613 10.06 -7.44 19.36
C GLY A 613 10.43 -7.10 17.91
N GLY A 614 10.61 -8.15 17.10
CA GLY A 614 11.20 -8.08 15.75
C GLY A 614 12.59 -8.73 15.71
N PRO A 615 13.69 -8.04 16.09
CA PRO A 615 13.82 -6.60 16.32
C PRO A 615 13.45 -5.79 15.08
N GLY A 616 13.34 -4.46 15.20
CA GLY A 616 12.91 -3.59 14.10
C GLY A 616 11.40 -3.32 14.06
N GLY A 617 10.61 -3.92 14.95
CA GLY A 617 9.18 -3.61 15.10
C GLY A 617 8.95 -2.25 15.74
N SER A 618 7.97 -1.51 15.23
CA SER A 618 7.52 -0.24 15.81
C SER A 618 6.69 -0.48 17.06
N GLY A 619 7.16 0.03 18.20
CA GLY A 619 6.39 0.04 19.43
C GLY A 619 5.19 0.97 19.35
N VAL A 620 5.29 2.04 18.55
CA VAL A 620 4.17 2.93 18.23
C VAL A 620 3.03 2.17 17.56
N SER A 621 3.30 1.52 16.42
CA SER A 621 2.27 0.74 15.70
C SER A 621 1.67 -0.35 16.57
N PHE A 622 2.50 -1.04 17.36
CA PHE A 622 2.05 -2.10 18.26
C PHE A 622 1.05 -1.60 19.32
N VAL A 623 1.28 -0.43 19.93
CA VAL A 623 0.35 0.11 20.95
C VAL A 623 -0.88 0.76 20.32
N VAL A 624 -0.79 1.28 19.10
CA VAL A 624 -1.99 1.69 18.35
C VAL A 624 -2.91 0.48 18.12
N GLU A 625 -2.35 -0.69 17.78
CA GLU A 625 -3.13 -1.91 17.51
C GLU A 625 -3.58 -2.63 18.80
N TYR A 626 -2.67 -2.86 19.75
CA TYR A 626 -2.92 -3.71 20.93
C TYR A 626 -3.03 -2.93 22.25
N GLY A 627 -2.85 -1.62 22.26
CA GLY A 627 -2.75 -0.82 23.51
C GLY A 627 -3.98 -0.94 24.40
N HIS A 628 -5.18 -0.86 23.83
CA HIS A 628 -6.43 -1.01 24.59
C HIS A 628 -6.57 -2.40 25.20
N PHE A 629 -6.30 -3.45 24.41
CA PHE A 629 -6.30 -4.82 24.88
C PHE A 629 -5.29 -5.00 26.03
N LEU A 630 -4.05 -4.53 25.87
CA LEU A 630 -3.01 -4.65 26.90
C LEU A 630 -3.35 -3.90 28.18
N ARG A 631 -3.95 -2.70 28.07
CA ARG A 631 -4.44 -1.94 29.23
C ARG A 631 -5.48 -2.75 30.00
N ASP A 632 -6.45 -3.33 29.31
CA ASP A 632 -7.48 -4.17 29.92
C ASP A 632 -6.90 -5.50 30.48
N TYR A 633 -5.85 -6.02 29.84
CA TYR A 633 -5.19 -7.26 30.23
C TYR A 633 -4.42 -7.11 31.55
N VAL A 634 -3.75 -5.98 31.78
CA VAL A 634 -2.97 -5.73 33.00
C VAL A 634 -3.76 -5.02 34.10
N ASP A 635 -4.86 -4.36 33.76
CA ASP A 635 -5.75 -3.72 34.72
C ASP A 635 -6.49 -4.76 35.59
N SER A 636 -6.79 -4.37 36.82
CA SER A 636 -7.66 -5.12 37.72
C SER A 636 -8.76 -4.18 38.22
N PRO A 637 -10.04 -4.40 37.85
CA PRO A 637 -11.14 -3.56 38.30
C PRO A 637 -11.14 -3.38 39.82
N GLY A 638 -11.22 -2.14 40.28
CA GLY A 638 -11.21 -1.79 41.71
C GLY A 638 -9.83 -1.89 42.39
N LYS A 639 -8.74 -2.05 41.65
CA LYS A 639 -7.37 -2.12 42.19
C LYS A 639 -6.41 -1.12 41.54
N LYS A 640 -5.77 -1.52 40.44
CA LYS A 640 -4.70 -0.76 39.79
C LYS A 640 -4.94 -0.62 38.30
N HIS A 641 -4.68 0.59 37.80
CA HIS A 641 -4.82 1.00 36.40
C HIS A 641 -3.51 1.55 35.87
N TYR A 642 -3.13 1.17 34.65
CA TYR A 642 -1.78 1.46 34.13
C TYR A 642 -1.81 2.28 32.84
N ASP A 643 -0.82 3.17 32.72
CA ASP A 643 -0.47 3.72 31.41
C ASP A 643 0.21 2.60 30.60
N ILE A 644 -0.17 2.43 29.34
CA ILE A 644 0.56 1.57 28.40
C ILE A 644 1.48 2.45 27.55
N VAL A 645 2.77 2.34 27.79
CA VAL A 645 3.81 3.14 27.13
C VAL A 645 4.58 2.25 26.17
N SER A 646 4.84 2.72 24.97
CA SER A 646 5.83 2.08 24.09
C SER A 646 6.63 3.14 23.34
N PHE A 647 7.63 2.68 22.63
CA PHE A 647 8.55 3.53 21.89
C PHE A 647 9.08 2.78 20.69
N ASP A 648 9.41 3.53 19.64
CA ASP A 648 10.22 3.01 18.56
C ASP A 648 11.69 3.13 18.96
N PRO A 649 12.45 2.03 19.05
CA PRO A 649 13.87 2.17 19.41
C PRO A 649 14.63 3.03 18.40
N ARG A 650 15.80 3.52 18.80
CA ARG A 650 16.73 4.27 17.93
C ARG A 650 16.85 3.62 16.53
N GLY A 651 16.68 4.42 15.48
CA GLY A 651 16.77 3.95 14.10
C GLY A 651 15.57 3.16 13.57
N ILE A 652 14.52 2.94 14.35
CA ILE A 652 13.33 2.15 13.99
C ILE A 652 12.10 3.06 13.88
N GLY A 653 11.20 2.76 12.95
CA GLY A 653 9.88 3.39 12.82
C GLY A 653 9.93 4.92 12.74
N ASN A 654 9.31 5.58 13.71
CA ASN A 654 9.19 7.03 13.78
C ASN A 654 10.38 7.72 14.46
N SER A 655 11.33 6.95 15.02
CA SER A 655 12.55 7.50 15.62
C SER A 655 13.53 7.98 14.55
N ARG A 656 14.32 9.01 14.90
CA ARG A 656 15.30 9.63 13.98
C ARG A 656 16.67 9.78 14.63
N PRO A 657 17.78 9.66 13.88
CA PRO A 657 17.83 9.32 12.45
C PRO A 657 17.33 7.89 12.15
N LEU A 658 16.80 7.67 10.95
CA LEU A 658 16.26 6.37 10.53
C LEU A 658 17.39 5.50 9.96
N ALA A 659 17.44 4.23 10.34
CA ALA A 659 18.41 3.28 9.80
C ALA A 659 17.92 2.75 8.45
N ASN A 660 18.40 3.32 7.34
CA ASN A 660 17.95 3.00 5.99
C ASN A 660 19.15 2.88 5.04
N CYS A 661 19.40 1.73 4.43
CA CYS A 661 20.46 1.54 3.46
C CYS A 661 20.13 2.11 2.08
N PHE A 662 18.86 2.43 1.82
CA PHE A 662 18.35 2.91 0.53
C PHE A 662 17.61 4.26 0.64
N PRO A 663 18.20 5.29 1.28
CA PRO A 663 17.56 6.60 1.42
C PRO A 663 17.34 7.21 0.03
N GLY A 664 16.10 7.64 -0.24
CA GLY A 664 15.71 8.23 -1.53
C GLY A 664 15.81 7.31 -2.76
N ALA A 665 16.00 6.00 -2.57
CA ALA A 665 16.27 5.04 -3.64
C ALA A 665 15.39 3.79 -3.52
N ALA A 666 14.07 3.97 -3.48
CA ALA A 666 13.08 2.89 -3.34
C ALA A 666 13.25 1.81 -4.42
N LEU A 667 13.40 2.20 -5.70
CA LEU A 667 13.62 1.26 -6.81
C LEU A 667 14.82 0.33 -6.58
N ALA A 668 15.91 0.85 -6.01
CA ALA A 668 17.10 0.06 -5.74
C ALA A 668 16.87 -0.95 -4.61
N ARG A 669 16.01 -0.62 -3.63
CA ARG A 669 15.57 -1.58 -2.61
C ARG A 669 14.71 -2.67 -3.25
N ASP A 670 13.75 -2.30 -4.09
CA ASP A 670 12.83 -3.26 -4.71
C ASP A 670 13.58 -4.23 -5.64
N ALA A 671 14.51 -3.71 -6.44
CA ALA A 671 15.40 -4.52 -7.26
C ALA A 671 16.21 -5.53 -6.42
N TRP A 672 16.74 -5.09 -5.27
CA TRP A 672 17.47 -5.96 -4.35
C TRP A 672 16.57 -7.03 -3.70
N MET A 673 15.33 -6.70 -3.36
CA MET A 673 14.35 -7.66 -2.82
C MET A 673 13.96 -8.70 -3.87
N LEU A 674 13.72 -8.28 -5.11
CA LEU A 674 13.43 -9.19 -6.23
C LEU A 674 14.61 -10.13 -6.52
N GLU A 675 15.84 -9.62 -6.48
CA GLU A 675 17.04 -10.45 -6.66
C GLU A 675 17.21 -11.46 -5.51
N THR A 676 16.96 -11.03 -4.27
CA THR A 676 16.99 -11.91 -3.09
C THR A 676 15.96 -13.02 -3.21
N ARG A 677 14.75 -12.69 -3.67
CA ARG A 677 13.70 -13.68 -3.96
C ARG A 677 14.10 -14.61 -5.10
N GLY A 678 14.69 -14.07 -6.17
CA GLY A 678 15.17 -14.82 -7.32
C GLY A 678 16.26 -15.84 -6.99
N ASN A 679 17.07 -15.59 -5.96
CA ASN A 679 18.05 -16.56 -5.44
C ASN A 679 17.39 -17.83 -4.86
N GLY A 680 16.14 -17.71 -4.40
CA GLY A 680 15.38 -18.81 -3.80
C GLY A 680 15.89 -19.24 -2.42
N GLY A 681 15.42 -20.40 -1.96
CA GLY A 681 15.78 -20.95 -0.65
C GLY A 681 17.27 -21.32 -0.55
N LEU A 682 17.92 -20.93 0.56
CA LEU A 682 19.35 -21.16 0.79
C LEU A 682 19.75 -22.65 0.81
N ASN A 683 18.80 -23.56 1.03
CA ASN A 683 19.05 -25.01 1.02
C ASN A 683 18.99 -25.65 -0.38
N LYS A 684 18.59 -24.92 -1.42
CA LYS A 684 18.40 -25.48 -2.77
C LYS A 684 19.71 -25.93 -3.41
N SER A 685 20.80 -25.20 -3.18
CA SER A 685 22.14 -25.59 -3.65
C SER A 685 23.26 -24.83 -2.94
N PRO A 686 24.51 -25.32 -2.99
CA PRO A 686 25.68 -24.53 -2.57
C PRO A 686 25.84 -23.20 -3.33
N ALA A 687 25.32 -23.13 -4.56
CA ALA A 687 25.33 -21.91 -5.36
C ALA A 687 24.38 -20.85 -4.77
N ALA A 688 23.19 -21.24 -4.29
CA ALA A 688 22.25 -20.31 -3.65
C ALA A 688 22.86 -19.64 -2.39
N ILE A 689 23.62 -20.40 -1.61
CA ILE A 689 24.38 -19.86 -0.48
C ILE A 689 25.46 -18.90 -0.97
N SER A 690 26.27 -19.33 -1.94
CA SER A 690 27.39 -18.51 -2.43
C SER A 690 26.93 -17.21 -3.07
N TYR A 691 25.85 -17.27 -3.86
CA TYR A 691 25.20 -16.11 -4.47
C TYR A 691 24.59 -15.19 -3.40
N GLY A 692 23.83 -15.77 -2.46
CA GLY A 692 23.27 -15.02 -1.34
C GLY A 692 24.33 -14.29 -0.51
N LEU A 693 25.47 -14.92 -0.24
CA LEU A 693 26.58 -14.27 0.48
C LEU A 693 27.14 -13.07 -0.29
N ALA A 694 27.25 -13.17 -1.62
CA ALA A 694 27.67 -12.04 -2.46
C ALA A 694 26.62 -10.93 -2.49
N LEU A 695 25.34 -11.29 -2.57
CA LEU A 695 24.21 -10.35 -2.52
C LEU A 695 24.19 -9.56 -1.20
N TYR A 696 24.41 -10.24 -0.06
CA TYR A 696 24.48 -9.56 1.24
C TYR A 696 25.79 -8.81 1.48
N ASP A 697 26.91 -9.19 0.84
CA ASP A 697 28.11 -8.33 0.79
C ASP A 697 27.81 -7.02 0.05
N GLY A 698 27.10 -7.09 -1.09
CA GLY A 698 26.61 -5.94 -1.84
C GLY A 698 25.67 -5.05 -1.00
N TYR A 699 24.70 -5.66 -0.32
CA TYR A 699 23.82 -4.99 0.64
C TYR A 699 24.61 -4.23 1.72
N GLY A 700 25.58 -4.88 2.36
CA GLY A 700 26.43 -4.26 3.36
C GLY A 700 27.23 -3.07 2.81
N ARG A 701 27.76 -3.17 1.59
CA ARG A 701 28.44 -2.04 0.90
C ARG A 701 27.47 -0.92 0.56
N ARG A 702 26.22 -1.23 0.20
CA ARG A 702 25.18 -0.22 -0.05
C ARG A 702 24.87 0.58 1.22
N CYS A 703 24.76 -0.10 2.36
CA CYS A 703 24.58 0.55 3.65
C CYS A 703 25.80 1.43 4.02
N GLU A 704 27.02 0.92 3.85
CA GLU A 704 28.28 1.66 4.12
C GLU A 704 28.38 2.92 3.26
N LYS A 705 28.01 2.83 1.97
CA LYS A 705 27.96 3.98 1.07
C LYS A 705 26.93 5.02 1.51
N ALA A 706 25.72 4.60 1.86
CA ALA A 706 24.67 5.50 2.36
C ALA A 706 25.10 6.24 3.64
N ASP A 707 25.78 5.53 4.55
CA ASP A 707 26.31 6.08 5.79
C ASP A 707 27.43 7.10 5.53
N ALA A 708 28.38 6.77 4.66
CA ALA A 708 29.49 7.64 4.28
C ALA A 708 29.05 8.93 3.55
N GLU A 709 27.96 8.87 2.80
CA GLU A 709 27.35 10.02 2.12
C GLU A 709 26.46 10.86 3.07
N GLY A 710 26.30 10.46 4.33
CA GLY A 710 25.49 11.17 5.34
C GLY A 710 23.98 11.04 5.15
N LEU A 711 23.53 10.19 4.22
CA LEU A 711 22.12 10.07 3.81
C LEU A 711 21.23 9.41 4.88
N ASN A 712 21.82 8.85 5.93
CA ASN A 712 21.12 8.19 7.03
C ASN A 712 20.99 9.08 8.27
N GLY A 713 21.25 10.38 8.15
CA GLY A 713 21.28 11.29 9.29
C GLY A 713 22.45 11.01 10.27
N GLY A 714 23.52 10.38 9.78
CA GLY A 714 24.75 10.06 10.54
C GLY A 714 25.04 8.56 10.67
N GLU A 715 26.01 8.21 11.54
CA GLU A 715 26.53 6.84 11.77
C GLU A 715 25.57 5.92 12.56
N ILE A 716 24.25 6.07 12.38
CA ILE A 716 23.22 5.47 13.24
C ILE A 716 23.40 3.96 13.40
N PHE A 717 23.82 3.24 12.34
CA PHE A 717 24.01 1.79 12.31
C PHE A 717 24.95 1.22 13.39
N LYS A 718 25.84 2.03 13.96
CA LYS A 718 26.74 1.60 15.06
C LYS A 718 26.07 1.63 16.44
N TYR A 719 24.92 2.30 16.53
CA TYR A 719 24.33 2.71 17.81
C TYR A 719 23.01 2.00 18.13
N LEU A 720 22.43 1.18 17.24
CA LEU A 720 21.11 0.55 17.42
C LEU A 720 21.08 -0.63 18.41
N GLY A 721 22.24 -1.17 18.81
CA GLY A 721 22.30 -2.41 19.61
C GLY A 721 21.47 -2.37 20.90
N THR A 722 20.99 -3.54 21.34
CA THR A 722 20.14 -3.72 22.52
C THR A 722 20.67 -3.04 23.78
N PRO A 723 21.99 -3.02 24.10
CA PRO A 723 22.51 -2.31 25.29
C PRO A 723 22.19 -0.81 25.29
N SER A 724 22.29 -0.17 24.12
CA SER A 724 21.98 1.25 23.97
C SER A 724 20.48 1.51 24.13
N VAL A 725 19.63 0.64 23.57
CA VAL A 725 18.17 0.70 23.75
C VAL A 725 17.78 0.50 25.22
N ALA A 726 18.40 -0.44 25.92
CA ALA A 726 18.17 -0.65 27.36
C ALA A 726 18.53 0.61 28.16
N ARG A 727 19.60 1.32 27.78
CA ARG A 727 19.96 2.61 28.40
C ARG A 727 18.97 3.73 28.06
N ASP A 728 18.43 3.76 26.84
CA ASP A 728 17.34 4.67 26.46
C ASP A 728 16.12 4.47 27.37
N MET A 729 15.75 3.21 27.67
CA MET A 729 14.64 2.92 28.58
C MET A 729 14.89 3.48 29.99
N VAL A 730 16.12 3.40 30.49
CA VAL A 730 16.46 4.02 31.79
C VAL A 730 16.22 5.52 31.77
N ALA A 731 16.62 6.20 30.68
CA ALA A 731 16.42 7.64 30.51
C ALA A 731 14.94 8.01 30.35
N MET A 732 14.17 7.24 29.58
CA MET A 732 12.72 7.44 29.42
C MET A 732 11.97 7.30 30.75
N VAL A 733 12.32 6.30 31.56
CA VAL A 733 11.74 6.13 32.90
C VAL A 733 12.07 7.32 33.80
N ASP A 734 13.29 7.86 33.73
CA ASP A 734 13.68 9.06 34.47
C ASP A 734 12.88 10.29 33.97
N SER A 735 12.74 10.48 32.65
CA SER A 735 11.98 11.60 32.07
C SER A 735 10.48 11.56 32.43
N ILE A 736 9.86 10.38 32.47
CA ILE A 736 8.46 10.25 32.91
C ILE A 736 8.33 10.58 34.40
N ASP A 737 9.27 10.14 35.23
CA ASP A 737 9.25 10.46 36.66
C ASP A 737 9.36 11.95 36.93
N GLU A 738 10.26 12.65 36.22
CA GLU A 738 10.43 14.09 36.32
C GLU A 738 9.21 14.87 35.80
N LEU A 739 8.60 14.41 34.70
CA LEU A 739 7.35 14.99 34.19
C LEU A 739 6.24 14.91 35.25
N ARG A 740 6.04 13.74 35.86
CA ARG A 740 5.02 13.53 36.89
C ARG A 740 5.24 14.37 38.14
N LYS A 741 6.49 14.54 38.59
CA LYS A 741 6.83 15.45 39.69
C LYS A 741 6.49 16.90 39.35
N THR A 742 6.78 17.31 38.12
CA THR A 742 6.53 18.68 37.64
C THR A 742 5.03 18.97 37.52
N GLU A 743 4.25 18.03 37.00
CA GLU A 743 2.79 18.13 36.88
C GLU A 743 2.13 18.12 38.27
N ALA A 744 2.52 17.22 39.16
CA ALA A 744 2.01 17.19 40.54
C ALA A 744 2.34 18.48 41.31
N ALA A 745 3.48 19.12 41.07
CA ALA A 745 3.81 20.40 41.69
C ALA A 745 2.92 21.56 41.18
N ARG A 746 2.33 21.44 39.98
CA ARG A 746 1.44 22.46 39.39
C ARG A 746 -0.01 22.32 39.89
N ASP A 747 -0.49 21.09 40.08
CA ASP A 747 -1.90 20.81 40.36
C ASP A 747 -2.28 20.83 41.86
N GLY A 748 -1.37 21.28 42.73
CA GLY A 748 -1.57 21.30 44.20
C GLY A 748 -1.08 20.00 44.87
N PRO A 749 -1.27 19.80 46.19
CA PRO A 749 -0.66 18.69 46.92
C PRO A 749 -1.35 17.36 46.59
N ALA A 750 -1.10 16.82 45.41
CA ALA A 750 -1.25 15.40 45.14
C ALA A 750 -0.14 14.69 45.92
N GLU A 751 -0.50 13.84 46.88
CA GLU A 751 0.47 13.00 47.59
C GLU A 751 1.05 11.94 46.62
N LEU A 752 2.02 12.34 45.80
CA LEU A 752 2.99 11.39 45.27
C LEU A 752 3.66 10.76 46.50
N LYS A 753 3.46 9.44 46.72
CA LYS A 753 4.12 8.71 47.81
C LYS A 753 5.59 9.13 47.85
N LYS A 754 6.01 9.76 48.96
CA LYS A 754 7.41 10.14 49.16
C LYS A 754 8.28 8.88 49.03
N ARG A 755 9.11 8.84 47.99
CA ARG A 755 10.13 7.80 47.87
C ARG A 755 11.15 7.98 48.98
N ASN A 756 11.62 6.87 49.53
CA ASN A 756 12.70 6.89 50.52
C ASN A 756 13.96 7.51 49.90
N GLU A 757 14.77 8.14 50.74
CA GLU A 757 16.04 8.74 50.34
C GLU A 757 16.96 7.68 49.71
N GLY A 758 17.22 7.80 48.40
CA GLY A 758 18.03 6.85 47.61
C GLY A 758 17.26 5.88 46.71
N ASP A 759 15.92 5.89 46.68
CA ASP A 759 15.13 5.11 45.71
C ASP A 759 15.05 5.82 44.34
N VAL A 760 15.25 5.05 43.27
CA VAL A 760 15.30 5.55 41.88
C VAL A 760 14.04 5.13 41.13
N PRO A 761 13.63 5.85 40.07
CA PRO A 761 12.55 5.41 39.19
C PRO A 761 12.79 3.99 38.67
N ARG A 762 11.76 3.13 38.70
CA ARG A 762 11.87 1.71 38.31
C ARG A 762 10.95 1.38 37.16
N LEU A 763 11.44 0.56 36.24
CA LEU A 763 10.76 0.10 35.05
C LEU A 763 9.70 -0.95 35.40
N GLN A 764 8.47 -0.75 34.93
CA GLN A 764 7.53 -1.85 34.71
C GLN A 764 7.51 -2.16 33.21
N TYR A 765 7.65 -3.43 32.83
CA TYR A 765 7.85 -3.79 31.44
C TYR A 765 7.17 -5.11 31.06
N MET A 766 6.58 -5.14 29.87
CA MET A 766 6.08 -6.34 29.20
C MET A 766 6.70 -6.43 27.80
N GLY A 767 7.69 -7.30 27.63
CA GLY A 767 8.40 -7.50 26.37
C GLY A 767 7.91 -8.73 25.64
N PHE A 768 7.68 -8.62 24.34
CA PHE A 768 7.22 -9.70 23.47
C PHE A 768 8.34 -10.12 22.52
N SER A 769 8.54 -11.41 22.28
CA SER A 769 9.48 -11.90 21.26
C SER A 769 10.91 -11.37 21.49
N TYR A 770 11.55 -10.69 20.52
CA TYR A 770 12.81 -9.96 20.76
C TYR A 770 12.76 -8.96 21.94
N GLY A 771 11.60 -8.41 22.30
CA GLY A 771 11.43 -7.63 23.54
C GLY A 771 11.85 -8.43 24.78
N THR A 772 11.78 -9.75 24.75
CA THR A 772 12.34 -10.59 25.83
C THR A 772 13.87 -10.58 25.88
N ILE A 773 14.55 -10.43 24.75
CA ILE A 773 16.00 -10.16 24.69
C ILE A 773 16.29 -8.82 25.34
N LEU A 774 15.58 -7.76 24.93
CA LEU A 774 15.73 -6.43 25.52
C LEU A 774 15.50 -6.44 27.03
N GLY A 775 14.49 -7.17 27.50
CA GLY A 775 14.21 -7.37 28.93
C GLY A 775 15.35 -8.09 29.68
N ASN A 776 15.93 -9.15 29.11
CA ASN A 776 17.09 -9.84 29.68
C ASN A 776 18.34 -8.95 29.73
N TYR A 777 18.59 -8.16 28.68
CA TYR A 777 19.68 -7.19 28.64
C TYR A 777 19.48 -6.11 29.70
N PHE A 778 18.27 -5.54 29.80
CA PHE A 778 17.94 -4.57 30.84
C PHE A 778 18.13 -5.14 32.24
N ALA A 779 17.69 -6.37 32.47
CA ALA A 779 17.82 -7.03 33.76
C ALA A 779 19.29 -7.24 34.19
N SER A 780 20.17 -7.44 33.21
CA SER A 780 21.60 -7.68 33.44
C SER A 780 22.38 -6.37 33.60
N LEU A 781 22.07 -5.36 32.79
CA LEU A 781 22.79 -4.08 32.78
C LEU A 781 22.29 -3.13 33.88
N PHE A 782 21.00 -3.14 34.18
CA PHE A 782 20.35 -2.19 35.10
C PHE A 782 19.44 -2.88 36.13
N PRO A 783 19.91 -3.89 36.88
CA PRO A 783 19.07 -4.67 37.80
C PRO A 783 18.38 -3.81 38.87
N GLY A 784 19.04 -2.75 39.36
CA GLY A 784 18.48 -1.81 40.32
C GLY A 784 17.39 -0.89 39.79
N ARG A 785 17.13 -0.90 38.47
CA ARG A 785 16.06 -0.14 37.81
C ARG A 785 14.85 -1.03 37.50
N ILE A 786 14.85 -2.30 37.93
CA ILE A 786 13.72 -3.20 37.71
C ILE A 786 12.66 -2.98 38.80
N GLY A 787 11.43 -2.67 38.36
CA GLY A 787 10.21 -2.74 39.14
C GLY A 787 9.58 -4.12 38.96
N ARG A 788 8.96 -4.34 37.80
CA ARG A 788 8.26 -5.59 37.44
C ARG A 788 8.44 -5.88 35.96
N ILE A 789 8.79 -7.13 35.62
CA ILE A 789 9.10 -7.51 34.24
C ILE A 789 8.36 -8.80 33.89
N VAL A 790 7.57 -8.74 32.81
CA VAL A 790 6.98 -9.89 32.13
C VAL A 790 7.64 -10.05 30.76
N LEU A 791 8.20 -11.22 30.49
CA LEU A 791 8.80 -11.55 29.20
C LEU A 791 7.94 -12.63 28.55
N ASP A 792 7.21 -12.29 27.50
CA ASP A 792 6.27 -13.15 26.79
C ASP A 792 6.80 -13.58 25.41
N GLY A 793 6.72 -14.88 25.09
CA GLY A 793 7.37 -15.43 23.89
C GLY A 793 8.89 -15.29 23.99
N VAL A 794 9.49 -16.14 24.83
CA VAL A 794 10.85 -15.92 25.33
C VAL A 794 11.91 -16.44 24.37
N CYS A 795 12.79 -15.56 23.92
CA CYS A 795 14.01 -15.91 23.21
C CYS A 795 15.11 -16.37 24.17
N ASN A 796 15.97 -17.28 23.73
CA ASN A 796 17.19 -17.64 24.45
C ASN A 796 18.27 -16.58 24.20
N ALA A 797 18.57 -15.76 25.21
CA ALA A 797 19.53 -14.66 25.08
C ALA A 797 20.99 -15.12 24.83
N ASP A 798 21.39 -16.31 25.32
CA ASP A 798 22.73 -16.82 25.03
C ASP A 798 22.86 -17.19 23.55
N ASP A 799 21.90 -17.95 23.03
CA ASP A 799 21.86 -18.35 21.62
C ASP A 799 21.65 -17.13 20.71
N TYR A 800 20.94 -16.10 21.16
CA TYR A 800 20.81 -14.85 20.42
C TYR A 800 22.15 -14.11 20.27
N ALA A 801 22.92 -13.98 21.36
CA ALA A 801 24.08 -13.09 21.42
C ALA A 801 25.42 -13.76 21.11
N THR A 802 25.52 -15.10 21.16
CA THR A 802 26.79 -15.83 21.12
C THR A 802 26.84 -16.89 20.01
N GLY A 803 28.06 -17.21 19.55
CA GLY A 803 28.32 -18.25 18.57
C GLY A 803 27.59 -18.07 17.23
N PRO A 804 27.19 -19.17 16.54
CA PRO A 804 26.40 -19.09 15.31
C PRO A 804 25.01 -18.46 15.52
N GLY A 805 24.47 -18.65 16.73
CA GLY A 805 23.19 -18.18 17.23
C GLY A 805 21.95 -18.62 16.47
N TRP A 806 20.77 -18.29 17.00
CA TRP A 806 19.45 -18.50 16.37
C TRP A 806 19.08 -19.96 16.06
N LEU A 807 19.72 -20.92 16.72
CA LEU A 807 19.49 -22.34 16.51
C LEU A 807 18.48 -22.92 17.48
N THR A 808 18.02 -22.19 18.50
CA THR A 808 17.12 -22.73 19.53
C THR A 808 15.66 -22.27 19.40
N ASN A 809 15.34 -21.46 18.40
CA ASN A 809 14.04 -20.81 18.23
C ASN A 809 12.94 -21.71 17.68
N THR A 810 13.26 -22.59 16.73
CA THR A 810 12.24 -23.29 15.93
C THR A 810 11.92 -24.70 16.41
N VAL A 811 12.21 -25.00 17.68
CA VAL A 811 12.07 -26.37 18.23
C VAL A 811 10.61 -26.83 18.24
N ASP A 812 9.66 -25.93 18.53
CA ASP A 812 8.24 -26.27 18.62
C ASP A 812 7.49 -26.05 17.28
N SER A 813 8.13 -25.53 16.23
CA SER A 813 7.46 -25.07 15.01
C SER A 813 6.74 -26.17 14.26
N ASP A 814 7.41 -27.30 14.00
CA ASP A 814 6.84 -28.41 13.24
C ASP A 814 5.71 -29.09 14.04
N ALA A 815 5.77 -29.07 15.37
CA ALA A 815 4.69 -29.59 16.21
C ALA A 815 3.39 -28.77 16.06
N ILE A 816 3.49 -27.45 15.87
CA ILE A 816 2.31 -26.59 15.59
C ILE A 816 1.73 -26.91 14.21
N VAL A 817 2.58 -27.13 13.21
CA VAL A 817 2.16 -27.53 11.86
C VAL A 817 1.50 -28.91 11.88
N ASP A 818 1.99 -29.83 12.70
CA ASP A 818 1.35 -31.11 12.92
C ASP A 818 -0.05 -30.94 13.53
N LYS A 819 -0.20 -30.04 14.51
CA LYS A 819 -1.51 -29.70 15.10
C LYS A 819 -2.46 -29.00 14.12
N PHE A 820 -1.95 -28.28 13.12
CA PHE A 820 -2.78 -27.78 12.02
C PHE A 820 -3.43 -28.95 11.26
N PHE A 821 -2.67 -29.96 10.86
CA PHE A 821 -3.22 -31.12 10.14
C PHE A 821 -4.13 -31.98 11.01
N ASP A 822 -3.72 -32.24 12.26
CA ASP A 822 -4.50 -33.06 13.21
C ASP A 822 -5.85 -32.38 13.50
N GLY A 823 -5.82 -31.09 13.82
CA GLY A 823 -7.03 -30.31 14.09
C GLY A 823 -7.93 -30.21 12.86
N CYS A 824 -7.36 -29.96 11.67
CA CYS A 824 -8.10 -29.94 10.41
C CYS A 824 -8.84 -31.26 10.15
N PHE A 825 -8.15 -32.40 10.30
CA PHE A 825 -8.74 -33.72 10.12
C PHE A 825 -9.90 -33.96 11.09
N HIS A 826 -9.69 -33.65 12.38
CA HIS A 826 -10.71 -33.85 13.39
C HIS A 826 -11.92 -32.93 13.18
N ALA A 827 -11.69 -31.66 12.82
CA ALA A 827 -12.76 -30.69 12.54
C ALA A 827 -13.64 -31.12 11.34
N GLY A 828 -13.07 -31.90 10.41
CA GLY A 828 -13.78 -32.48 9.28
C GLY A 828 -14.07 -31.47 8.16
N PRO A 829 -14.60 -31.94 7.01
CA PRO A 829 -14.72 -31.14 5.78
C PRO A 829 -15.67 -29.94 5.86
N GLN A 830 -16.53 -29.89 6.88
CA GLN A 830 -17.45 -28.76 7.10
C GLN A 830 -16.73 -27.54 7.67
N VAL A 831 -15.71 -27.76 8.50
CA VAL A 831 -14.94 -26.69 9.17
C VAL A 831 -13.59 -26.51 8.49
N CYS A 832 -12.86 -27.59 8.23
CA CYS A 832 -11.59 -27.55 7.51
C CYS A 832 -11.77 -27.97 6.06
N ARG A 833 -11.63 -27.02 5.12
CA ARG A 833 -11.77 -27.30 3.69
C ARG A 833 -10.73 -28.24 3.13
N LEU A 834 -9.55 -28.40 3.74
CA LEU A 834 -8.55 -29.38 3.28
C LEU A 834 -8.94 -30.84 3.58
N ALA A 835 -9.72 -31.07 4.64
CA ALA A 835 -10.15 -32.40 5.03
C ALA A 835 -11.09 -32.99 3.97
N ARG A 836 -11.03 -34.30 3.77
CA ARG A 836 -11.89 -35.02 2.83
C ARG A 836 -12.63 -36.17 3.50
N PRO A 837 -13.85 -36.51 3.03
CA PRO A 837 -14.59 -37.66 3.58
C PRO A 837 -13.85 -39.00 3.52
N GLN A 838 -12.92 -39.16 2.56
CA GLN A 838 -12.11 -40.37 2.40
C GLN A 838 -10.83 -40.41 3.25
N ASP A 839 -10.43 -39.30 3.89
CA ASP A 839 -9.25 -39.29 4.75
C ASP A 839 -9.53 -40.17 5.98
N LYS A 840 -8.65 -41.14 6.28
CA LYS A 840 -8.80 -42.06 7.43
C LYS A 840 -8.03 -41.55 8.65
N SER A 841 -7.04 -40.70 8.44
CA SER A 841 -6.24 -40.06 9.48
C SER A 841 -5.69 -38.72 9.01
N ALA A 842 -5.21 -37.90 9.95
CA ALA A 842 -4.47 -36.66 9.63
C ALA A 842 -3.20 -36.92 8.78
N SER A 843 -2.66 -38.14 8.80
CA SER A 843 -1.52 -38.55 7.97
C SER A 843 -1.87 -38.57 6.48
N ASP A 844 -3.11 -38.90 6.10
CA ASP A 844 -3.52 -38.94 4.69
C ASP A 844 -3.55 -37.52 4.11
N LEU A 845 -4.13 -36.58 4.86
CA LEU A 845 -4.14 -35.15 4.58
C LEU A 845 -2.71 -34.61 4.44
N ARG A 846 -1.86 -34.88 5.43
CA ARG A 846 -0.47 -34.43 5.50
C ARG A 846 0.35 -34.95 4.31
N THR A 847 0.19 -36.22 3.96
CA THR A 847 0.89 -36.83 2.81
C THR A 847 0.45 -36.19 1.49
N ARG A 848 -0.86 -35.97 1.32
CA ARG A 848 -1.41 -35.30 0.14
C ARG A 848 -0.89 -33.87 0.01
N PHE A 849 -0.87 -33.11 1.09
CA PHE A 849 -0.33 -31.75 1.14
C PHE A 849 1.17 -31.70 0.80
N TRP A 850 2.01 -32.48 1.48
CA TRP A 850 3.46 -32.43 1.24
C TRP A 850 3.86 -32.98 -0.12
N SER A 851 3.09 -33.92 -0.69
CA SER A 851 3.25 -34.34 -2.09
C SER A 851 3.04 -33.18 -3.05
N TRP A 852 2.00 -32.37 -2.84
CA TRP A 852 1.75 -31.16 -3.64
C TRP A 852 2.83 -30.09 -3.46
N VAL A 853 3.27 -29.82 -2.22
CA VAL A 853 4.39 -28.89 -1.96
C VAL A 853 5.66 -29.36 -2.67
N LYS A 854 5.95 -30.67 -2.67
CA LYS A 854 7.07 -31.25 -3.39
C LYS A 854 6.93 -31.07 -4.91
N GLN A 855 5.72 -31.24 -5.47
CA GLN A 855 5.46 -30.98 -6.88
C GLN A 855 5.72 -29.51 -7.25
N LEU A 856 5.33 -28.55 -6.41
CA LEU A 856 5.65 -27.13 -6.61
C LEU A 856 7.15 -26.83 -6.53
N ASP A 857 7.91 -27.60 -5.74
CA ASP A 857 9.36 -27.50 -5.69
C ASP A 857 10.04 -28.07 -6.97
N GLU A 858 9.43 -29.05 -7.62
CA GLU A 858 9.92 -29.69 -8.86
C GLU A 858 9.47 -28.94 -10.14
N ALA A 859 8.24 -28.42 -10.13
CA ALA A 859 7.61 -27.70 -11.23
C ALA A 859 6.88 -26.46 -10.67
N PRO A 860 7.59 -25.31 -10.51
CA PRO A 860 7.00 -24.11 -9.94
C PRO A 860 5.94 -23.49 -10.85
N VAL A 861 5.01 -22.76 -10.25
CA VAL A 861 3.90 -22.11 -10.95
C VAL A 861 4.21 -20.63 -11.15
N ALA A 862 4.11 -20.13 -12.37
CA ALA A 862 4.18 -18.71 -12.64
C ALA A 862 2.78 -18.08 -12.47
N GLY A 863 2.72 -16.95 -11.78
CA GLY A 863 1.52 -16.15 -11.60
C GLY A 863 1.81 -14.66 -11.70
N VAL A 864 0.75 -13.87 -11.80
CA VAL A 864 0.82 -12.40 -11.81
C VAL A 864 0.09 -11.92 -10.55
N GLY A 865 0.80 -11.14 -9.72
CA GLY A 865 0.20 -10.53 -8.54
C GLY A 865 -0.82 -9.45 -8.91
N PRO A 866 -1.73 -9.06 -7.99
CA PRO A 866 -2.72 -8.02 -8.22
C PRO A 866 -2.14 -6.66 -8.68
N GLN A 867 -0.88 -6.34 -8.35
CA GLN A 867 -0.20 -5.11 -8.79
C GLN A 867 0.59 -5.31 -10.10
N GLY A 868 0.51 -6.48 -10.72
CA GLY A 868 1.15 -6.80 -12.00
C GLY A 868 2.53 -7.44 -11.90
N SER A 869 3.05 -7.73 -10.71
CA SER A 869 4.37 -8.37 -10.56
C SER A 869 4.34 -9.82 -11.03
N SER A 870 5.38 -10.24 -11.75
CA SER A 870 5.58 -11.66 -12.07
C SER A 870 6.11 -12.39 -10.83
N ILE A 871 5.37 -13.39 -10.37
CA ILE A 871 5.70 -14.17 -9.17
C ILE A 871 5.83 -15.64 -9.55
N ILE A 872 7.00 -16.21 -9.22
CA ILE A 872 7.23 -17.65 -9.28
C ILE A 872 6.88 -18.23 -7.91
N LEU A 873 5.84 -19.05 -7.88
CA LEU A 873 5.36 -19.76 -6.69
C LEU A 873 6.03 -21.13 -6.58
N THR A 874 6.67 -21.37 -5.44
CA THR A 874 7.42 -22.58 -5.13
C THR A 874 6.89 -23.24 -3.85
N GLY A 875 7.34 -24.47 -3.56
CA GLY A 875 7.05 -25.09 -2.27
C GLY A 875 7.60 -24.30 -1.07
N ALA A 876 8.62 -23.47 -1.25
CA ALA A 876 9.13 -22.60 -0.18
C ALA A 876 8.11 -21.50 0.21
N ASP A 877 7.37 -20.97 -0.75
CA ASP A 877 6.31 -19.99 -0.50
C ASP A 877 5.15 -20.60 0.28
N ILE A 878 4.79 -21.86 -0.02
CA ILE A 878 3.75 -22.57 0.74
C ILE A 878 4.18 -22.84 2.19
N ARG A 879 5.45 -23.18 2.41
CA ARG A 879 6.01 -23.28 3.77
C ARG A 879 5.96 -21.93 4.49
N LEU A 880 6.19 -20.82 3.79
CA LEU A 880 6.03 -19.47 4.33
C LEU A 880 4.58 -19.14 4.70
N VAL A 881 3.59 -19.58 3.89
CA VAL A 881 2.16 -19.46 4.22
C VAL A 881 1.85 -20.19 5.53
N LEU A 882 2.29 -21.45 5.67
CA LEU A 882 2.09 -22.22 6.90
C LEU A 882 2.84 -21.62 8.10
N ALA A 883 4.08 -21.18 7.90
CA ALA A 883 4.87 -20.53 8.94
C ALA A 883 4.16 -19.28 9.45
N SER A 884 3.64 -18.46 8.53
CA SER A 884 2.83 -17.28 8.85
C SER A 884 1.58 -17.65 9.66
N ALA A 885 0.84 -18.68 9.24
CA ALA A 885 -0.35 -19.14 9.95
C ALA A 885 -0.04 -19.60 11.39
N ALA A 886 1.14 -20.19 11.62
CA ALA A 886 1.55 -20.72 12.91
C ALA A 886 1.84 -19.62 13.97
N TYR A 887 2.06 -18.36 13.57
CA TYR A 887 2.20 -17.24 14.51
C TYR A 887 0.87 -16.91 15.20
N THR A 888 -0.25 -16.93 14.45
CA THR A 888 -1.60 -16.60 14.96
C THR A 888 -2.63 -17.67 14.62
N PRO A 889 -2.49 -18.91 15.15
CA PRO A 889 -3.33 -20.05 14.75
C PRO A 889 -4.84 -19.79 14.89
N LEU A 890 -5.27 -19.16 15.98
CA LEU A 890 -6.68 -18.83 16.23
C LEU A 890 -7.33 -17.96 15.14
N LYS A 891 -6.54 -17.07 14.52
CA LYS A 891 -7.03 -16.18 13.47
C LYS A 891 -6.90 -16.82 12.08
N SER A 892 -5.84 -17.61 11.86
CA SER A 892 -5.37 -17.92 10.51
C SER A 892 -5.62 -19.36 10.06
N PHE A 893 -5.72 -20.36 10.94
CA PHE A 893 -5.74 -21.77 10.52
C PHE A 893 -6.90 -22.13 9.59
N ILE A 894 -8.12 -21.75 9.94
CA ILE A 894 -9.31 -22.04 9.11
C ILE A 894 -9.19 -21.37 7.74
N GLN A 895 -8.79 -20.10 7.71
CA GLN A 895 -8.65 -19.30 6.48
C GLN A 895 -7.54 -19.87 5.59
N VAL A 896 -6.39 -20.22 6.16
CA VAL A 896 -5.27 -20.80 5.43
C VAL A 896 -5.61 -22.20 4.91
N ALA A 897 -6.40 -22.99 5.64
CA ALA A 897 -6.88 -24.27 5.12
C ALA A 897 -7.74 -24.07 3.86
N GLU A 898 -8.65 -23.11 3.84
CA GLU A 898 -9.45 -22.78 2.65
C GLU A 898 -8.58 -22.27 1.49
N LEU A 899 -7.61 -21.38 1.79
CA LEU A 899 -6.65 -20.87 0.81
C LEU A 899 -5.84 -22.00 0.15
N LEU A 900 -5.32 -22.93 0.96
CA LEU A 900 -4.54 -24.07 0.48
C LEU A 900 -5.40 -25.05 -0.29
N ASP A 901 -6.67 -25.24 0.10
CA ASP A 901 -7.60 -26.11 -0.62
C ASP A 901 -7.86 -25.60 -2.04
N ASN A 902 -8.13 -24.30 -2.18
CA ASN A 902 -8.32 -23.64 -3.46
C ASN A 902 -7.09 -23.78 -4.37
N ALA A 903 -5.89 -23.62 -3.83
CA ALA A 903 -4.65 -23.80 -4.59
C ALA A 903 -4.44 -25.26 -5.00
N MET A 904 -4.63 -26.21 -4.08
CA MET A 904 -4.38 -27.64 -4.32
C MET A 904 -5.38 -28.28 -5.30
N VAL A 905 -6.65 -27.86 -5.27
CA VAL A 905 -7.74 -28.58 -5.94
C VAL A 905 -8.22 -27.83 -7.17
N HIS A 906 -8.32 -26.51 -7.07
CA HIS A 906 -8.85 -25.66 -8.13
C HIS A 906 -7.75 -24.98 -8.95
N GLY A 907 -6.49 -25.07 -8.51
CA GLY A 907 -5.38 -24.40 -9.17
C GLY A 907 -5.48 -22.87 -9.06
N THR A 908 -6.22 -22.37 -8.06
CA THR A 908 -6.43 -20.94 -7.85
C THR A 908 -5.37 -20.40 -6.90
N TYR A 909 -4.40 -19.65 -7.42
CA TYR A 909 -3.26 -19.15 -6.66
C TYR A 909 -3.35 -17.66 -6.31
N ASP A 910 -4.29 -16.90 -6.89
CA ASP A 910 -4.37 -15.44 -6.79
C ASP A 910 -4.25 -14.89 -5.37
N PRO A 911 -4.93 -15.43 -4.33
CA PRO A 911 -4.79 -14.87 -2.99
C PRO A 911 -3.44 -15.19 -2.35
N ILE A 912 -2.79 -16.32 -2.71
CA ILE A 912 -1.42 -16.62 -2.30
C ILE A 912 -0.44 -15.66 -2.99
N LEU A 913 -0.63 -15.41 -4.30
CA LEU A 913 0.20 -14.48 -5.07
C LEU A 913 0.07 -13.05 -4.53
N ALA A 914 -1.14 -12.60 -4.18
CA ALA A 914 -1.38 -11.32 -3.54
C ALA A 914 -0.67 -11.20 -2.19
N MET A 915 -0.72 -12.26 -1.37
CA MET A 915 -0.02 -12.30 -0.09
C MET A 915 1.50 -12.20 -0.27
N ILE A 916 2.06 -12.89 -1.26
CA ILE A 916 3.49 -12.82 -1.58
C ILE A 916 3.87 -11.43 -2.12
N GLU A 917 3.08 -10.87 -3.04
CA GLU A 917 3.33 -9.55 -3.63
C GLU A 917 3.35 -8.45 -2.58
N SER A 918 2.47 -8.53 -1.58
CA SER A 918 2.44 -7.56 -0.47
C SER A 918 3.75 -7.51 0.34
N GLY A 919 4.55 -8.58 0.30
CA GLY A 919 5.88 -8.63 0.92
C GLY A 919 7.02 -8.04 0.07
N LEU A 920 6.77 -7.70 -1.20
CA LEU A 920 7.78 -7.18 -2.14
C LEU A 920 7.89 -5.64 -2.15
N GLY A 921 7.11 -4.93 -1.33
CA GLY A 921 7.15 -3.47 -1.24
C GLY A 921 6.07 -2.78 -2.08
N ALA A 922 6.25 -1.48 -2.31
CA ALA A 922 5.31 -0.68 -3.10
C ALA A 922 5.41 -1.06 -4.60
N PRO A 923 4.33 -0.89 -5.38
CA PRO A 923 4.36 -1.06 -6.83
C PRO A 923 5.55 -0.34 -7.49
N LEU A 924 6.17 -0.97 -8.50
CA LEU A 924 7.30 -0.36 -9.23
C LEU A 924 6.94 1.00 -9.89
N GLN A 925 5.66 1.22 -10.17
CA GLN A 925 5.09 2.49 -10.67
C GLN A 925 5.24 3.65 -9.67
N ASP A 926 5.32 3.37 -8.36
CA ASP A 926 5.51 4.36 -7.29
C ASP A 926 7.00 4.68 -7.06
N ALA A 927 7.90 3.97 -7.75
CA ALA A 927 9.34 4.15 -7.65
C ALA A 927 9.88 5.31 -8.53
N CYS A 928 9.04 5.87 -9.39
CA CYS A 928 9.28 7.17 -10.03
C CYS A 928 8.78 8.26 -9.08
N PRO A 929 9.66 9.08 -8.48
CA PRO A 929 9.21 10.13 -7.59
C PRO A 929 8.38 11.14 -8.39
N VAL A 930 7.07 11.14 -8.21
CA VAL A 930 6.27 12.33 -8.45
C VAL A 930 6.84 13.38 -7.51
N ALA A 931 7.40 14.46 -8.06
CA ALA A 931 7.93 15.56 -7.26
C ALA A 931 6.82 16.02 -6.29
N ASN A 932 7.05 15.86 -4.98
CA ASN A 932 6.17 16.18 -3.84
C ASN A 932 5.39 15.06 -3.14
N GLN A 933 5.50 13.78 -3.52
CA GLN A 933 5.02 12.72 -2.61
C GLN A 933 6.10 12.37 -1.57
N THR A 934 5.94 12.85 -0.34
CA THR A 934 6.67 12.33 0.84
C THR A 934 6.09 10.96 1.21
N ALA A 935 6.37 9.93 0.40
CA ALA A 935 6.13 8.55 0.82
C ALA A 935 6.89 8.30 2.14
N LYS A 936 6.23 7.71 3.14
CA LYS A 936 6.89 7.34 4.40
C LYS A 936 8.15 6.53 4.07
N PRO A 937 9.32 6.90 4.60
CA PRO A 937 10.57 6.23 4.22
C PRO A 937 10.52 4.75 4.58
N ASN A 938 10.52 3.88 3.56
CA ASN A 938 10.58 2.44 3.73
C ASN A 938 12.01 2.02 4.07
N ALA A 939 12.26 1.73 5.35
CA ALA A 939 13.55 1.25 5.86
C ALA A 939 13.76 -0.26 5.65
N GLY A 940 12.75 -0.99 5.17
CA GLY A 940 12.80 -2.45 5.01
C GLY A 940 13.27 -3.16 6.29
N SER A 941 14.10 -4.20 6.12
CA SER A 941 14.71 -4.96 7.23
C SER A 941 16.05 -4.39 7.70
N ASP A 942 16.42 -3.17 7.31
CA ASP A 942 17.74 -2.61 7.64
C ASP A 942 17.91 -2.34 9.15
N PRO A 943 16.93 -1.73 9.86
CA PRO A 943 17.03 -1.57 11.30
C PRO A 943 17.10 -2.91 12.04
N GLN A 944 16.31 -3.90 11.59
CA GLN A 944 16.33 -5.26 12.13
C GLN A 944 17.72 -5.87 11.98
N THR A 945 18.29 -5.82 10.76
CA THR A 945 19.64 -6.34 10.48
C THR A 945 20.69 -5.65 11.34
N ALA A 946 20.62 -4.32 11.49
CA ALA A 946 21.56 -3.56 12.31
C ALA A 946 21.57 -4.01 13.77
N VAL A 947 20.40 -4.21 14.38
CA VAL A 947 20.27 -4.71 15.75
C VAL A 947 20.80 -6.14 15.86
N LEU A 948 20.29 -7.05 15.02
CA LEU A 948 20.67 -8.47 15.02
C LEU A 948 22.19 -8.68 14.88
N CYS A 949 22.79 -7.97 13.93
CA CYS A 949 24.22 -8.11 13.66
C CYS A 949 25.08 -7.38 14.70
N GLY A 950 24.58 -6.29 15.28
CA GLY A 950 25.27 -5.55 16.34
C GLY A 950 25.28 -6.28 17.69
N ASP A 951 24.24 -7.04 18.01
CA ASP A 951 24.16 -7.73 19.30
C ASP A 951 24.79 -9.13 19.31
N GLY A 952 24.81 -9.82 18.16
CA GLY A 952 25.46 -11.11 18.01
C GLY A 952 26.96 -11.03 17.70
N GLU A 953 27.66 -12.16 17.76
CA GLU A 953 29.08 -12.25 17.35
C GLU A 953 29.29 -11.88 15.88
N ASP A 954 30.46 -11.29 15.54
CA ASP A 954 30.81 -11.03 14.14
C ASP A 954 31.03 -12.35 13.38
N ILE A 955 30.13 -12.64 12.44
CA ILE A 955 30.16 -13.85 11.61
C ILE A 955 30.57 -13.57 10.16
N ARG A 956 31.16 -12.40 9.89
CA ARG A 956 31.74 -12.11 8.58
C ARG A 956 32.92 -13.02 8.27
N GLY A 957 33.18 -13.22 6.99
CA GLY A 957 34.31 -14.02 6.51
C GLY A 957 34.17 -15.54 6.72
N ARG A 958 33.04 -16.02 7.27
CA ARG A 958 32.73 -17.44 7.32
C ARG A 958 32.62 -18.00 5.90
N LYS A 959 33.26 -19.14 5.66
CA LYS A 959 33.26 -19.81 4.35
C LYS A 959 31.86 -20.31 3.99
N PRO A 960 31.51 -20.47 2.70
CA PRO A 960 30.21 -21.04 2.29
C PRO A 960 29.90 -22.39 2.94
N SER A 961 30.90 -23.25 3.20
CA SER A 961 30.69 -24.53 3.89
C SER A 961 30.27 -24.39 5.35
N TRP A 962 30.60 -23.29 6.02
CA TRP A 962 30.08 -22.98 7.35
C TRP A 962 28.60 -22.62 7.28
N TRP A 963 28.22 -21.79 6.31
CA TRP A 963 26.83 -21.41 6.07
C TRP A 963 25.97 -22.59 5.65
N ALA A 964 26.49 -23.50 4.81
CA ALA A 964 25.81 -24.75 4.48
C ALA A 964 25.43 -25.54 5.74
N ARG A 965 26.38 -25.75 6.66
CA ARG A 965 26.10 -26.43 7.95
C ARG A 965 25.13 -25.66 8.83
N TYR A 966 25.14 -24.34 8.79
CA TYR A 966 24.19 -23.51 9.54
C TYR A 966 22.76 -23.69 8.98
N VAL A 967 22.60 -23.60 7.66
CA VAL A 967 21.33 -23.84 6.97
C VAL A 967 20.85 -25.27 7.23
N ASP A 968 21.71 -26.28 7.10
CA ASP A 968 21.37 -27.68 7.37
C ASP A 968 20.85 -27.88 8.80
N LYS A 969 21.44 -27.21 9.78
CA LYS A 969 20.95 -27.26 11.18
C LYS A 969 19.56 -26.65 11.33
N GLN A 970 19.28 -25.53 10.65
CA GLN A 970 17.95 -24.92 10.68
C GLN A 970 16.89 -25.84 10.08
N PHE A 971 17.19 -26.48 8.95
CA PHE A 971 16.29 -27.44 8.31
C PHE A 971 16.16 -28.76 9.07
N ALA A 972 17.20 -29.18 9.77
CA ALA A 972 17.13 -30.35 10.65
C ALA A 972 16.22 -30.10 11.86
N GLN A 973 16.08 -28.83 12.28
CA GLN A 973 15.22 -28.46 13.40
C GLN A 973 13.77 -28.26 12.98
N SER A 974 13.52 -27.61 11.84
CA SER A 974 12.17 -27.44 11.31
C SER A 974 12.16 -27.50 9.79
N ALA A 975 11.33 -28.39 9.23
CA ALA A 975 11.13 -28.50 7.79
C ALA A 975 10.35 -27.30 7.23
N VAL A 976 9.53 -26.63 8.05
CA VAL A 976 8.71 -25.48 7.63
C VAL A 976 9.45 -24.17 7.84
N PHE A 977 10.03 -23.96 9.01
CA PHE A 977 10.72 -22.72 9.37
C PHE A 977 12.19 -22.72 8.99
N GLY A 978 12.85 -23.86 8.73
CA GLY A 978 14.29 -23.90 8.49
C GLY A 978 14.76 -22.96 7.36
N GLY A 979 13.98 -22.85 6.29
CA GLY A 979 14.23 -21.90 5.20
C GLY A 979 14.13 -20.45 5.65
N LEU A 980 12.99 -20.08 6.23
CA LEU A 980 12.73 -18.72 6.74
C LEU A 980 13.73 -18.32 7.84
N TRP A 981 14.00 -19.19 8.80
CA TRP A 981 14.86 -18.88 9.93
C TRP A 981 16.34 -18.81 9.55
N SER A 982 16.75 -19.54 8.51
CA SER A 982 18.10 -19.43 7.96
C SER A 982 18.43 -18.03 7.45
N THR A 983 17.43 -17.26 6.99
CA THR A 983 17.63 -15.89 6.47
C THR A 983 17.67 -14.82 7.57
N VAL A 984 17.35 -15.13 8.83
CA VAL A 984 17.41 -14.15 9.93
C VAL A 984 18.85 -13.71 10.21
N ARG A 985 19.77 -14.68 10.27
CA ARG A 985 21.19 -14.43 10.60
C ARG A 985 22.06 -14.20 9.36
N PHE A 986 21.59 -14.65 8.20
CA PHE A 986 22.33 -14.60 6.93
C PHE A 986 22.76 -13.20 6.48
N PRO A 987 21.95 -12.12 6.65
CA PRO A 987 22.36 -10.75 6.34
C PRO A 987 23.63 -10.29 7.08
N CYS A 988 23.89 -10.84 8.27
CA CYS A 988 25.09 -10.50 9.04
C CYS A 988 26.40 -10.98 8.42
N SER A 989 26.34 -11.85 7.38
CA SER A 989 27.51 -12.23 6.59
C SER A 989 28.18 -11.04 5.89
N GLY A 990 27.41 -10.00 5.56
CA GLY A 990 27.86 -8.79 4.88
C GLY A 990 27.78 -7.51 5.73
N TRP A 991 27.35 -7.58 6.99
CA TRP A 991 27.10 -6.40 7.81
C TRP A 991 28.39 -5.74 8.33
N ARG A 992 28.70 -4.51 7.88
CA ARG A 992 30.03 -3.91 8.05
C ARG A 992 30.23 -3.05 9.30
N PHE A 993 29.14 -2.68 9.96
CA PHE A 993 29.16 -1.76 11.10
C PHE A 993 29.54 -2.50 12.39
N LYS A 994 30.47 -1.92 13.15
CA LYS A 994 30.82 -2.40 14.49
C LYS A 994 29.93 -1.69 15.53
N PRO A 995 29.28 -2.42 16.44
CA PRO A 995 28.49 -1.82 17.51
C PRO A 995 29.37 -0.97 18.45
N ASN A 996 28.86 0.17 18.91
CA ASN A 996 29.55 0.99 19.92
C ASN A 996 29.60 0.31 21.30
N TRP A 997 28.58 -0.51 21.58
CA TRP A 997 28.36 -1.19 22.84
C TRP A 997 27.95 -2.64 22.59
N SER A 998 28.92 -3.55 22.68
CA SER A 998 28.68 -5.00 22.68
C SER A 998 28.45 -5.52 24.09
N PHE A 999 27.50 -6.45 24.24
CA PHE A 999 27.25 -7.18 25.49
C PHE A 999 26.80 -8.60 25.16
N HIS A 1000 27.56 -9.60 25.63
CA HIS A 1000 27.33 -11.03 25.36
C HIS A 1000 26.99 -11.82 26.64
N GLY A 1001 26.46 -11.13 27.65
CA GLY A 1001 26.11 -11.72 28.95
C GLY A 1001 27.21 -11.63 30.01
N PRO A 1002 27.03 -12.32 31.16
CA PRO A 1002 25.95 -13.25 31.44
C PRO A 1002 24.57 -12.57 31.53
N PHE A 1003 23.55 -13.19 30.94
CA PHE A 1003 22.16 -12.71 31.00
C PHE A 1003 21.50 -13.19 32.30
N THR A 1004 21.73 -12.45 33.38
CA THR A 1004 21.33 -12.82 34.75
C THR A 1004 20.92 -11.58 35.53
N SER A 1005 20.23 -11.76 36.65
CA SER A 1005 19.95 -10.67 37.61
C SER A 1005 20.35 -11.10 39.02
N PRO A 1006 20.63 -10.17 39.95
CA PRO A 1006 20.78 -10.50 41.36
C PRO A 1006 19.42 -10.88 41.97
N GLU A 1007 19.45 -11.35 43.22
CA GLU A 1007 18.25 -11.63 44.00
C GLU A 1007 17.32 -10.41 44.09
N PRO A 1008 16.00 -10.58 43.93
CA PRO A 1008 15.06 -9.49 44.14
C PRO A 1008 14.97 -9.13 45.63
N ALA A 1009 14.60 -7.88 45.89
CA ALA A 1009 14.43 -7.36 47.24
C ALA A 1009 13.50 -8.24 48.10
N ARG A 1010 13.86 -8.41 49.38
CA ARG A 1010 13.06 -9.21 50.33
C ARG A 1010 11.68 -8.60 50.58
N ASP A 1011 11.66 -7.27 50.72
CA ASP A 1011 10.46 -6.46 50.77
C ASP A 1011 10.29 -5.77 49.41
N ARG A 1012 9.14 -5.98 48.78
CA ARG A 1012 8.84 -5.48 47.43
C ARG A 1012 8.31 -4.06 47.44
N GLU A 1013 7.81 -3.61 48.58
CA GLU A 1013 7.37 -2.22 48.78
C GLU A 1013 8.54 -1.32 49.19
N GLN A 1014 9.65 -1.90 49.64
CA GLN A 1014 10.89 -1.20 50.01
C GLN A 1014 12.09 -1.76 49.24
N PRO A 1015 12.20 -1.41 47.95
CA PRO A 1015 13.18 -2.04 47.08
C PRO A 1015 14.61 -1.60 47.43
N GLN A 1016 15.54 -2.56 47.43
CA GLN A 1016 16.94 -2.32 47.80
C GLN A 1016 17.77 -1.78 46.62
N ARG A 1017 18.84 -1.03 46.93
CA ARG A 1017 19.74 -0.48 45.92
C ARG A 1017 20.42 -1.62 45.14
N GLY A 1018 20.41 -1.53 43.81
CA GLY A 1018 21.06 -2.50 42.93
C GLY A 1018 20.32 -3.82 42.73
N GLN A 1019 19.18 -4.03 43.40
CA GLN A 1019 18.35 -5.23 43.27
C GLN A 1019 17.04 -4.96 42.54
N PRO A 1020 16.48 -5.95 41.81
CA PRO A 1020 15.11 -5.89 41.32
C PRO A 1020 14.09 -5.76 42.47
N ALA A 1021 13.02 -5.00 42.27
CA ALA A 1021 11.95 -4.91 43.26
C ALA A 1021 11.10 -6.20 43.33
N ALA A 1022 10.98 -6.93 42.21
CA ALA A 1022 10.27 -8.21 42.12
C ALA A 1022 11.06 -9.21 41.24
N PRO A 1023 10.86 -10.52 41.43
CA PRO A 1023 11.40 -11.53 40.51
C PRO A 1023 10.75 -11.40 39.12
N ILE A 1024 11.46 -11.83 38.07
CA ILE A 1024 11.01 -11.74 36.67
C ILE A 1024 9.99 -12.84 36.34
N MET A 1025 8.93 -12.50 35.61
CA MET A 1025 7.97 -13.45 35.04
C MET A 1025 8.35 -13.81 33.61
N PHE A 1026 8.42 -15.10 33.31
CA PHE A 1026 8.54 -15.63 31.96
C PHE A 1026 7.19 -16.23 31.55
N LEU A 1027 6.60 -15.73 30.47
CA LEU A 1027 5.32 -16.15 29.93
C LEU A 1027 5.53 -16.76 28.55
N THR A 1028 4.85 -17.86 28.24
CA THR A 1028 4.96 -18.51 26.93
C THR A 1028 3.78 -19.42 26.69
N ASN A 1029 3.48 -19.67 25.42
CA ASN A 1029 2.60 -20.78 25.04
C ASN A 1029 3.32 -22.12 25.23
N ARG A 1030 2.51 -23.20 25.31
CA ARG A 1030 2.98 -24.58 25.28
C ARG A 1030 3.75 -24.87 24.00
N LEU A 1031 3.22 -24.38 22.88
CA LEU A 1031 3.86 -24.43 21.58
C LEU A 1031 3.96 -23.02 21.00
N ASP A 1032 5.17 -22.51 20.83
CA ASP A 1032 5.42 -21.22 20.19
C ASP A 1032 6.36 -21.46 19.00
N PRO A 1033 6.01 -21.00 17.78
CA PRO A 1033 6.74 -21.38 16.57
C PRO A 1033 8.17 -20.84 16.52
N VAL A 1034 8.52 -19.81 17.29
CA VAL A 1034 9.84 -19.15 17.19
C VAL A 1034 10.47 -18.80 18.53
N THR A 1035 9.71 -18.91 19.63
CA THR A 1035 10.19 -18.69 21.00
C THR A 1035 9.71 -19.82 21.92
N PRO A 1036 10.31 -21.01 21.81
CA PRO A 1036 9.75 -22.25 22.33
C PRO A 1036 9.83 -22.29 23.85
N LEU A 1037 8.98 -23.10 24.49
CA LEU A 1037 8.92 -23.21 25.95
C LEU A 1037 10.28 -23.57 26.59
N ALA A 1038 11.11 -24.33 25.87
CA ALA A 1038 12.46 -24.67 26.30
C ALA A 1038 13.33 -23.42 26.56
N ALA A 1039 13.18 -22.37 25.75
CA ALA A 1039 13.90 -21.11 25.90
C ALA A 1039 13.42 -20.33 27.13
N ALA A 1040 12.09 -20.26 27.37
CA ALA A 1040 11.52 -19.64 28.57
C ALA A 1040 12.07 -20.29 29.86
N ARG A 1041 12.09 -21.63 29.92
CA ARG A 1041 12.65 -22.38 31.05
C ARG A 1041 14.17 -22.19 31.18
N ALA A 1042 14.89 -22.08 30.06
CA ALA A 1042 16.33 -21.83 30.07
C ALA A 1042 16.68 -20.45 30.65
N MET A 1043 15.97 -19.40 30.23
CA MET A 1043 16.18 -18.05 30.74
C MET A 1043 15.70 -17.90 32.19
N ALA A 1044 14.54 -18.46 32.55
CA ALA A 1044 14.04 -18.40 33.92
C ALA A 1044 15.02 -18.98 34.96
N ARG A 1045 15.76 -20.05 34.62
CA ARG A 1045 16.78 -20.65 35.51
C ARG A 1045 17.94 -19.71 35.84
N LYS A 1046 18.17 -18.67 35.03
CA LYS A 1046 19.26 -17.70 35.20
C LYS A 1046 18.90 -16.53 36.11
N HIS A 1047 17.62 -16.36 36.42
CA HIS A 1047 17.11 -15.26 37.22
C HIS A 1047 16.60 -15.78 38.56
N PRO A 1048 17.16 -15.34 39.70
CA PRO A 1048 16.73 -15.82 41.00
C PRO A 1048 15.24 -15.58 41.26
N ARG A 1049 14.57 -16.62 41.75
CA ARG A 1049 13.13 -16.63 42.08
C ARG A 1049 12.19 -16.33 40.90
N ALA A 1050 12.69 -16.27 39.67
CA ALA A 1050 11.84 -16.15 38.49
C ALA A 1050 10.90 -17.36 38.34
N ARG A 1051 9.80 -17.17 37.62
CA ARG A 1051 8.80 -18.22 37.37
C ARG A 1051 8.36 -18.23 35.91
N VAL A 1052 8.08 -19.43 35.43
CA VAL A 1052 7.48 -19.66 34.12
C VAL A 1052 5.96 -19.83 34.29
N VAL A 1053 5.19 -19.14 33.47
CA VAL A 1053 3.76 -19.34 33.29
C VAL A 1053 3.57 -19.87 31.87
N VAL A 1054 2.98 -21.05 31.76
CA VAL A 1054 2.71 -21.71 30.48
C VAL A 1054 1.24 -21.60 30.17
N GLN A 1055 0.90 -21.09 29.00
CA GLN A 1055 -0.45 -21.14 28.48
C GLN A 1055 -0.60 -22.37 27.58
N GLU A 1056 -1.60 -23.23 27.83
CA GLU A 1056 -1.93 -24.39 26.99
C GLU A 1056 -2.62 -23.93 25.71
N ALA A 1057 -1.81 -23.35 24.84
CA ALA A 1057 -2.19 -22.87 23.53
C ALA A 1057 -1.01 -22.99 22.57
N MET A 1058 -1.28 -22.63 21.32
CA MET A 1058 -0.28 -22.50 20.27
C MET A 1058 -0.32 -21.10 19.67
N GLY A 1059 0.84 -20.64 19.22
CA GLY A 1059 1.02 -19.32 18.60
C GLY A 1059 2.19 -18.57 19.21
N HIS A 1060 2.53 -17.43 18.60
CA HIS A 1060 3.66 -16.64 19.04
C HIS A 1060 3.25 -15.62 20.10
N CYS A 1061 3.87 -15.68 21.27
CA CYS A 1061 3.54 -14.91 22.49
C CYS A 1061 2.14 -15.22 23.06
N ALA A 1062 2.08 -15.63 24.33
CA ALA A 1062 0.85 -16.14 24.94
C ALA A 1062 -0.23 -15.09 25.09
N ALA A 1063 0.10 -13.86 25.50
CA ALA A 1063 -0.92 -12.86 25.81
C ALA A 1063 -1.64 -12.34 24.55
N VAL A 1064 -1.02 -12.44 23.37
CA VAL A 1064 -1.54 -11.88 22.11
C VAL A 1064 -1.89 -12.93 21.06
N SER A 1065 -1.56 -14.20 21.26
CA SER A 1065 -1.94 -15.27 20.33
C SER A 1065 -3.23 -16.01 20.73
N ALA A 1066 -3.52 -16.11 22.04
CA ALA A 1066 -4.70 -16.76 22.58
C ALA A 1066 -5.09 -16.18 23.94
N TYR A 1067 -6.38 -16.00 24.17
CA TYR A 1067 -6.86 -15.44 25.44
C TYR A 1067 -7.01 -16.53 26.52
N SER A 1068 -6.61 -16.19 27.74
CA SER A 1068 -6.83 -16.99 28.95
C SER A 1068 -7.04 -16.06 30.14
N GLU A 1069 -8.21 -16.13 30.76
CA GLU A 1069 -8.51 -15.39 31.99
C GLU A 1069 -7.57 -15.79 33.14
N CYS A 1070 -7.13 -17.04 33.20
CA CYS A 1070 -6.13 -17.52 34.15
C CYS A 1070 -4.79 -16.79 33.98
N THR A 1071 -4.26 -16.75 32.75
CA THR A 1071 -3.00 -16.07 32.44
C THR A 1071 -3.11 -14.58 32.73
N ARG A 1072 -4.18 -13.93 32.27
CA ARG A 1072 -4.47 -12.51 32.52
C ARG A 1072 -4.48 -12.21 34.03
N GLY A 1073 -5.20 -13.01 34.81
CA GLY A 1073 -5.29 -12.85 36.26
C GLY A 1073 -3.97 -13.02 37.01
N ILE A 1074 -3.02 -13.81 36.48
CA ILE A 1074 -1.65 -13.89 37.02
C ILE A 1074 -0.85 -12.64 36.65
N VAL A 1075 -0.89 -12.22 35.39
CA VAL A 1075 -0.16 -11.03 34.89
C VAL A 1075 -0.60 -9.77 35.62
N ALA A 1076 -1.91 -9.50 35.69
CA ALA A 1076 -2.46 -8.32 36.37
C ALA A 1076 -2.09 -8.29 37.86
N ARG A 1077 -2.16 -9.44 38.56
CA ARG A 1077 -1.76 -9.56 39.97
C ARG A 1077 -0.26 -9.37 40.17
N TYR A 1078 0.55 -9.83 39.22
CA TYR A 1078 1.99 -9.61 39.25
C TYR A 1078 2.32 -8.14 39.11
N PHE A 1079 1.70 -7.41 38.16
CA PHE A 1079 1.88 -5.95 38.06
C PHE A 1079 1.36 -5.20 39.29
N ASP A 1080 0.29 -5.66 39.94
CA ASP A 1080 -0.22 -5.06 41.19
C ASP A 1080 0.73 -5.29 42.38
N THR A 1081 1.15 -6.53 42.61
CA THR A 1081 1.77 -6.95 43.90
C THR A 1081 3.22 -7.42 43.80
N GLY A 1082 3.73 -7.64 42.58
CA GLY A 1082 5.01 -8.31 42.34
C GLY A 1082 5.05 -9.79 42.77
N LYS A 1083 3.90 -10.41 43.10
CA LYS A 1083 3.80 -11.83 43.48
C LYS A 1083 3.72 -12.71 42.23
N LEU A 1084 4.59 -13.71 42.19
CA LEU A 1084 4.54 -14.82 41.24
C LEU A 1084 3.98 -16.07 41.93
N PRO A 1085 3.46 -17.05 41.15
CA PRO A 1085 3.12 -18.38 41.66
C PRO A 1085 4.33 -19.07 42.32
N ASP A 1086 4.07 -19.99 43.26
CA ASP A 1086 5.15 -20.67 44.00
C ASP A 1086 6.03 -21.55 43.11
N GLY A 1087 5.48 -22.05 41.99
CA GLY A 1087 6.17 -22.87 40.97
C GLY A 1087 5.78 -22.48 39.53
N GLU A 1088 6.09 -23.36 38.57
CA GLU A 1088 5.59 -23.22 37.20
C GLU A 1088 4.06 -23.33 37.22
N ALA A 1089 3.38 -22.34 36.65
CA ALA A 1089 1.92 -22.33 36.54
C ALA A 1089 1.50 -22.69 35.12
N VAL A 1090 0.39 -23.40 34.99
CA VAL A 1090 -0.20 -23.77 33.69
C VAL A 1090 -1.63 -23.22 33.64
N CYS A 1091 -1.95 -22.50 32.57
CA CYS A 1091 -3.25 -21.91 32.33
C CYS A 1091 -3.81 -22.39 31.00
N GLU A 1092 -5.08 -22.81 30.98
CA GLU A 1092 -5.76 -23.19 29.75
C GLU A 1092 -6.19 -21.95 28.96
N ALA A 1093 -6.05 -21.98 27.64
CA ALA A 1093 -6.69 -20.98 26.78
C ALA A 1093 -8.20 -21.23 26.71
N GLU A 1094 -8.96 -20.17 26.47
CA GLU A 1094 -10.42 -20.27 26.37
C GLU A 1094 -10.88 -20.98 25.10
N CYS A 1095 -10.03 -21.02 24.06
CA CYS A 1095 -10.35 -21.57 22.76
C CYS A 1095 -9.16 -22.14 21.99
N GLY A 1096 -9.45 -23.08 21.09
CA GLY A 1096 -8.55 -23.61 20.08
C GLY A 1096 -8.84 -23.09 18.67
N PRO A 1097 -7.91 -23.28 17.71
CA PRO A 1097 -7.99 -22.71 16.36
C PRO A 1097 -9.04 -23.36 15.44
N TRP A 1098 -9.62 -24.46 15.88
CA TRP A 1098 -10.65 -25.21 15.14
C TRP A 1098 -12.01 -25.20 15.83
N ASP A 1099 -12.14 -24.45 16.92
CA ASP A 1099 -13.39 -24.31 17.67
C ASP A 1099 -14.30 -23.26 17.01
N GLU A 1100 -15.61 -23.52 16.97
CA GLU A 1100 -16.58 -22.59 16.39
C GLU A 1100 -16.72 -21.31 17.23
N GLY A 1101 -16.78 -20.15 16.56
CA GLY A 1101 -17.03 -18.85 17.21
C GLY A 1101 -15.84 -18.23 17.95
N CYS A 1102 -14.68 -18.90 17.99
CA CYS A 1102 -13.53 -18.48 18.80
C CYS A 1102 -12.71 -17.31 18.25
N ALA A 1103 -12.80 -17.02 16.95
CA ALA A 1103 -12.13 -15.85 16.36
C ALA A 1103 -12.61 -14.51 16.96
N ARG A 1104 -13.81 -14.47 17.56
CA ARG A 1104 -14.39 -13.28 18.19
C ARG A 1104 -13.93 -13.04 19.64
N THR A 1105 -13.27 -14.01 20.28
CA THR A 1105 -12.91 -13.97 21.71
C THR A 1105 -11.76 -13.00 22.02
N MET A 1106 -10.85 -12.76 21.06
CA MET A 1106 -9.75 -11.79 21.21
C MET A 1106 -10.21 -10.32 21.23
N LEU A 1107 -11.46 -10.05 20.84
CA LEU A 1107 -12.04 -8.70 20.66
C LEU A 1107 -13.08 -8.33 21.74
N LYS A 1108 -13.30 -9.15 22.78
CA LYS A 1108 -14.26 -8.82 23.85
C LYS A 1108 -13.68 -7.75 24.79
N SER A 1109 -13.76 -6.48 24.37
CA SER A 1109 -13.51 -5.29 25.21
C SER A 1109 -14.79 -4.65 25.76
N SER A 1110 -15.92 -5.33 25.78
CA SER A 1110 -17.16 -4.78 26.34
C SER A 1110 -17.96 -5.85 27.07
N GLY A 1111 -18.36 -5.51 28.31
CA GLY A 1111 -19.27 -6.31 29.12
C GLY A 1111 -20.64 -6.50 28.45
N GLU A 1112 -21.37 -7.49 28.98
CA GLU A 1112 -22.72 -7.92 28.60
C GLU A 1112 -22.81 -8.83 27.37
N ASP A 1113 -22.47 -10.12 27.57
CA ASP A 1113 -23.39 -11.24 27.29
C ASP A 1113 -22.73 -12.56 27.74
N ALA A 1114 -23.11 -13.03 28.92
CA ALA A 1114 -22.90 -14.40 29.38
C ALA A 1114 -24.23 -15.14 29.20
N GLY A 1115 -24.45 -15.71 28.02
CA GLY A 1115 -25.66 -16.46 27.69
C GLY A 1115 -25.37 -17.57 26.68
N GLU A 1116 -25.18 -18.77 27.22
CA GLU A 1116 -25.38 -20.10 26.59
C GLU A 1116 -25.01 -20.32 25.11
N ALA A 1117 -23.89 -21.04 24.91
CA ALA A 1117 -23.76 -22.13 23.93
C ALA A 1117 -22.49 -22.95 24.23
N TRP A 1118 -22.47 -23.71 25.33
CA TRP A 1118 -21.38 -24.65 25.65
C TRP A 1118 -21.78 -26.07 25.25
N LEU A 1119 -21.55 -26.47 24.00
CA LEU A 1119 -21.56 -27.89 23.61
C LEU A 1119 -20.46 -28.17 22.56
N ALA A 1120 -19.64 -29.19 22.87
CA ALA A 1120 -18.51 -29.75 22.11
C ALA A 1120 -17.14 -29.00 22.22
N ARG A 1121 -16.55 -28.97 23.42
CA ARG A 1121 -15.11 -28.67 23.58
C ARG A 1121 -14.27 -29.81 22.99
N ARG A 1122 -13.38 -29.51 22.05
CA ARG A 1122 -12.17 -30.31 21.84
C ARG A 1122 -11.01 -29.50 22.40
N PHE A 1123 -10.16 -30.14 23.19
CA PHE A 1123 -9.02 -29.49 23.82
C PHE A 1123 -8.19 -28.72 22.76
N PRO A 1124 -7.68 -27.50 23.06
CA PRO A 1124 -6.90 -26.71 22.11
C PRO A 1124 -5.63 -27.42 21.60
N LEU A 1125 -5.17 -28.45 22.33
CA LEU A 1125 -4.05 -29.31 21.97
C LEU A 1125 -4.45 -30.75 21.59
N GLY A 1126 -5.75 -31.08 21.56
CA GLY A 1126 -6.28 -32.38 21.15
C GLY A 1126 -5.66 -33.56 21.89
N VAL A 1127 -6.01 -33.74 23.17
CA VAL A 1127 -5.80 -35.02 23.88
C VAL A 1127 -7.09 -35.81 23.89
#